data_AF-D4F5W3-F1
#
_entry.id   AF-D4F5W3-F1
#
_cell.length_a   1.000
_cell.length_b   1.000
_cell.length_c   1.000
_cell.angle_alpha   90.00
_cell.angle_beta   90.00
_cell.angle_gamma   90.00
#
_symmetry.space_group_name_H-M   'P 1'
#
loop_
_entity.id
_entity.type
_entity.pdbx_description
1 polymer ?
#
loop_
_entity_poly.entity_id
_entity_poly.type
_entity_poly.pdbx_seq_one_letter_code
_entity_poly.pdbx_strand_id
1 'polypeptide(L)'
;ARLAAGANTVMAATLEHGLPVYNPQSGVIERKAGSGKSDALLGILDALGKHREDFFIWIAGHRSERLMQEGREKLFSADEIRHMKARDRGKETLFAQQKVKYDALVKSLLDLQQSTGLIDPERRAVWEDAWYLPYFRQTEDGGVLGPWSTRGIANQRSTVRRLKGGEQAINDPVENLVNYVARAIDAAMKNEAMRRMVVNLADSGVIAVIEKPNRIDYQRLGKRQGVAKVYLEGEEQLVEVSDPALFRAITMMDMERSNALFMRAARQAKRILTIGTTSMPDFIIRNFMRDSLHSWTINPDGVRAVTSAWAGLKKAYRQDDTLIEMMFAGATFGGGYANAYDPASTAQSLRAILRRKGYSDSQARQFESTILRDGQDVLRRLGGVWSRYRHLSEAAENANRVATYQAALKAGKGRAQAAYEARDLMDFSMQGAAKSMIVLTDMLPFFNARMQGLGKLARAVKANPQAVLKRGGLIVAASVALLAANWDDDRYEELPDWDKDIYWHFFIGDQHFRLPKPFEIGLMFATLPERMIRAIGGKESGKKFAKLVAHNFMEQLAFNPIPQIALPLAESLVNYDFFSGNPIEGMADANLLSGARYDQRTSLLARQIGEQLGWSPKKIDHLITGYTGTLGAYVLGAMDIVLRGMGEYGERPALRVDELPVIKSFLRGSAAPKSTQYSDDFYRMMQQANQVYGTVQRWKRERRLQDSRELQREQRHILASRPRLNRTQQQVRQLNSQIQMIQLHTRLSAEEKRQRIDKLLARRNHIVQQAVKRMNRWFE
;
A
#
# COMPACT_ATOMS: atom_id res chain seq x y z
N ALA A 1 -4.96 -17.73 13.21
CA ALA A 1 -5.17 -16.26 13.27
C ALA A 1 -4.75 -15.54 11.99
N ARG A 2 -3.46 -15.46 11.64
CA ARG A 2 -3.02 -14.67 10.45
C ARG A 2 -3.69 -15.07 9.14
N LEU A 3 -3.73 -16.37 8.82
CA LEU A 3 -4.39 -16.85 7.61
C LEU A 3 -5.88 -16.48 7.55
N ALA A 4 -6.57 -16.36 8.68
CA ALA A 4 -7.98 -15.94 8.73
C ALA A 4 -8.19 -14.50 8.25
N ALA A 5 -7.18 -13.62 8.40
CA ALA A 5 -7.21 -12.29 7.80
C ALA A 5 -7.05 -12.32 6.26
N GLY A 6 -6.85 -13.50 5.67
CA GLY A 6 -6.89 -13.77 4.24
C GLY A 6 -8.23 -14.28 3.73
N ALA A 7 -9.32 -14.20 4.51
CA ALA A 7 -10.65 -14.67 4.07
C ALA A 7 -11.09 -14.07 2.72
N ASN A 8 -10.75 -12.80 2.45
CA ASN A 8 -11.03 -12.16 1.17
C ASN A 8 -10.30 -12.82 -0.01
N THR A 9 -9.09 -13.38 0.19
CA THR A 9 -8.36 -14.08 -0.88
C THR A 9 -8.92 -15.47 -1.12
N VAL A 10 -9.36 -16.16 -0.07
CA VAL A 10 -10.05 -17.45 -0.18
C VAL A 10 -11.42 -17.27 -0.86
N MET A 11 -12.12 -16.18 -0.53
CA MET A 11 -13.34 -15.76 -1.24
C MET A 11 -13.04 -15.53 -2.72
N ALA A 12 -12.05 -14.70 -3.06
CA ALA A 12 -11.68 -14.47 -4.47
C ALA A 12 -11.32 -15.78 -5.20
N ALA A 13 -10.59 -16.69 -4.54
CA ALA A 13 -10.28 -18.02 -5.08
C ALA A 13 -11.53 -18.87 -5.31
N THR A 14 -12.48 -18.84 -4.38
CA THR A 14 -13.78 -19.53 -4.51
C THR A 14 -14.62 -18.96 -5.65
N LEU A 15 -14.54 -17.65 -5.88
CA LEU A 15 -15.26 -16.98 -6.96
C LEU A 15 -14.66 -17.25 -8.34
N GLU A 16 -13.33 -17.32 -8.45
CA GLU A 16 -12.61 -17.32 -9.73
C GLU A 16 -11.95 -18.68 -10.09
N HIS A 17 -11.60 -19.53 -9.12
CA HIS A 17 -10.62 -20.61 -9.33
C HIS A 17 -11.06 -22.02 -8.92
N GLY A 18 -12.14 -22.19 -8.15
CA GLY A 18 -12.70 -23.52 -7.85
C GLY A 18 -13.47 -23.56 -6.54
N LEU A 19 -13.71 -24.76 -6.03
CA LEU A 19 -14.47 -24.97 -4.79
C LEU A 19 -13.52 -25.06 -3.58
N PRO A 20 -13.82 -24.42 -2.44
CA PRO A 20 -13.01 -24.52 -1.24
C PRO A 20 -13.27 -25.83 -0.50
N VAL A 21 -12.23 -26.40 0.11
CA VAL A 21 -12.35 -27.51 1.07
C VAL A 21 -11.34 -27.31 2.19
N TYR A 22 -11.73 -27.52 3.44
CA TYR A 22 -10.79 -27.53 4.55
C TYR A 22 -10.14 -28.91 4.64
N ASN A 23 -8.80 -28.94 4.67
CA ASN A 23 -8.01 -30.16 4.81
C ASN A 23 -7.47 -30.25 6.25
N PRO A 24 -7.97 -31.18 7.08
CA PRO A 24 -7.53 -31.33 8.47
C PRO A 24 -6.05 -31.68 8.61
N GLN A 25 -5.48 -32.44 7.68
CA GLN A 25 -4.09 -32.88 7.71
C GLN A 25 -3.14 -31.74 7.40
N SER A 26 -3.43 -30.97 6.34
CA SER A 26 -2.59 -29.83 5.96
C SER A 26 -2.87 -28.59 6.82
N GLY A 27 -4.04 -28.56 7.46
CA GLY A 27 -4.46 -27.50 8.35
C GLY A 27 -4.76 -26.19 7.61
N VAL A 28 -5.16 -26.22 6.35
CA VAL A 28 -5.57 -25.03 5.59
C VAL A 28 -6.77 -25.34 4.69
N ILE A 29 -7.38 -24.29 4.16
CA ILE A 29 -8.33 -24.42 3.07
C ILE A 29 -7.54 -24.62 1.77
N GLU A 30 -7.99 -25.57 0.96
CA GLU A 30 -7.39 -25.96 -0.32
C GLU A 30 -8.46 -25.89 -1.41
N ARG A 31 -8.02 -25.88 -2.68
CA ARG A 31 -8.92 -26.11 -3.80
C ARG A 31 -9.35 -27.57 -3.79
N LYS A 32 -10.66 -27.84 -3.84
CA LYS A 32 -11.20 -29.20 -3.97
C LYS A 32 -10.63 -29.85 -5.23
N ALA A 33 -10.07 -31.05 -5.07
CA ALA A 33 -9.50 -31.81 -6.18
C ALA A 33 -10.54 -31.99 -7.31
N GLY A 34 -10.11 -31.80 -8.56
CA GLY A 34 -10.97 -31.85 -9.74
C GLY A 34 -11.83 -30.61 -9.99
N SER A 35 -11.92 -29.67 -9.05
CA SER A 35 -12.62 -28.39 -9.29
C SER A 35 -11.72 -27.36 -9.96
N GLY A 36 -12.30 -26.53 -10.83
CA GLY A 36 -11.60 -25.46 -11.54
C GLY A 36 -12.44 -24.22 -11.78
N LYS A 37 -11.98 -23.37 -12.70
CA LYS A 37 -12.64 -22.08 -13.03
C LYS A 37 -14.11 -22.26 -13.44
N SER A 38 -14.45 -23.37 -14.08
CA SER A 38 -15.82 -23.68 -14.54
C SER A 38 -16.79 -24.07 -13.43
N ASP A 39 -16.28 -24.39 -12.24
CA ASP A 39 -17.08 -24.78 -11.06
C ASP A 39 -17.15 -23.64 -10.03
N ALA A 40 -16.24 -22.68 -10.14
CA ALA A 40 -16.26 -21.45 -9.38
C ALA A 40 -17.51 -20.61 -9.72
N LEU A 41 -17.95 -19.77 -8.78
CA LEU A 41 -19.18 -18.99 -8.96
C LEU A 41 -19.19 -18.18 -10.26
N LEU A 42 -18.10 -17.50 -10.56
CA LEU A 42 -18.03 -16.68 -11.77
C LEU A 42 -18.01 -17.53 -13.05
N GLY A 43 -17.47 -18.74 -13.01
CA GLY A 43 -17.53 -19.66 -14.14
C GLY A 43 -18.96 -20.15 -14.42
N ILE A 44 -19.72 -20.45 -13.35
CA ILE A 44 -21.15 -20.81 -13.44
C ILE A 44 -21.93 -19.65 -14.07
N LEU A 45 -21.71 -18.44 -13.57
CA LEU A 45 -22.36 -17.24 -14.10
C LEU A 45 -21.96 -16.94 -15.54
N ASP A 46 -20.68 -17.08 -15.89
CA ASP A 46 -20.18 -16.85 -17.24
C ASP A 46 -20.82 -17.82 -18.24
N ALA A 47 -21.02 -19.10 -17.87
CA ALA A 47 -21.71 -20.09 -18.69
C ALA A 47 -23.21 -19.77 -18.90
N LEU A 48 -23.87 -19.11 -17.94
CA LEU A 48 -25.27 -18.68 -18.06
C LEU A 48 -25.45 -17.49 -19.01
N GLY A 49 -24.39 -16.72 -19.30
CA GLY A 49 -24.43 -15.64 -20.28
C GLY A 49 -25.46 -14.55 -19.95
N LYS A 50 -26.46 -14.33 -20.80
CA LYS A 50 -27.55 -13.36 -20.56
C LYS A 50 -28.68 -13.91 -19.67
N HIS A 51 -28.66 -15.20 -19.35
CA HIS A 51 -29.75 -15.89 -18.63
C HIS A 51 -29.50 -16.01 -17.12
N ARG A 52 -28.53 -15.27 -16.58
CA ARG A 52 -28.14 -15.32 -15.16
C ARG A 52 -29.30 -14.95 -14.25
N GLU A 53 -30.01 -13.87 -14.57
CA GLU A 53 -31.14 -13.40 -13.77
C GLU A 53 -32.29 -14.42 -13.77
N ASP A 54 -32.66 -14.92 -14.96
CA ASP A 54 -33.67 -15.98 -15.10
C ASP A 54 -33.30 -17.24 -14.30
N PHE A 55 -32.02 -17.61 -14.24
CA PHE A 55 -31.55 -18.75 -13.46
C PHE A 55 -31.76 -18.54 -11.95
N PHE A 56 -31.47 -17.35 -11.43
CA PHE A 56 -31.72 -17.05 -10.02
C PHE A 56 -33.20 -16.94 -9.68
N ILE A 57 -34.01 -16.36 -10.57
CA ILE A 57 -35.47 -16.34 -10.44
C ILE A 57 -36.01 -17.77 -10.41
N TRP A 58 -35.50 -18.65 -11.28
CA TRP A 58 -35.87 -20.06 -11.31
C TRP A 58 -35.54 -20.78 -10.00
N ILE A 59 -34.33 -20.63 -9.46
CA ILE A 59 -33.95 -21.18 -8.15
C ILE A 59 -34.85 -20.62 -7.04
N ALA A 60 -35.09 -19.30 -7.04
CA ALA A 60 -35.95 -18.64 -6.06
C ALA A 60 -37.38 -19.19 -6.11
N GLY A 61 -37.91 -19.48 -7.30
CA GLY A 61 -39.24 -20.08 -7.47
C GLY A 61 -39.37 -21.44 -6.81
N HIS A 62 -38.43 -22.36 -7.07
CA HIS A 62 -38.40 -23.67 -6.43
C HIS A 62 -38.21 -23.59 -4.91
N ARG A 63 -37.36 -22.67 -4.45
CA ARG A 63 -37.16 -22.43 -3.02
C ARG A 63 -38.44 -21.90 -2.35
N SER A 64 -39.09 -20.93 -2.98
CA SER A 64 -40.31 -20.30 -2.45
C SER A 64 -41.50 -21.24 -2.46
N GLU A 65 -41.61 -22.16 -3.42
CA GLU A 65 -42.60 -23.25 -3.40
C GLU A 65 -42.44 -24.13 -2.14
N ARG A 66 -41.21 -24.54 -1.82
CA ARG A 66 -40.93 -25.30 -0.60
C ARG A 66 -41.25 -24.48 0.66
N LEU A 67 -40.85 -23.20 0.70
CA LEU A 67 -41.16 -22.33 1.83
C LEU A 67 -42.66 -22.10 2.00
N MET A 68 -43.43 -22.10 0.91
CA MET A 68 -44.89 -21.98 0.92
C MET A 68 -45.53 -23.24 1.52
N GLN A 69 -45.04 -24.43 1.16
CA GLN A 69 -45.46 -25.69 1.79
C GLN A 69 -45.13 -25.74 3.29
N GLU A 70 -44.01 -25.14 3.70
CA GLU A 70 -43.60 -25.02 5.10
C GLU A 70 -44.35 -23.89 5.88
N GLY A 71 -45.24 -23.13 5.23
CA GLY A 71 -45.96 -22.00 5.85
C GLY A 71 -45.07 -20.79 6.18
N ARG A 72 -43.92 -20.65 5.50
CA ARG A 72 -42.87 -19.65 5.78
C ARG A 72 -42.65 -18.64 4.66
N GLU A 73 -43.21 -18.90 3.47
CA GLU A 73 -43.23 -17.93 2.37
C GLU A 73 -44.24 -16.81 2.68
N LYS A 74 -43.81 -15.56 2.50
CA LYS A 74 -44.59 -14.36 2.82
C LYS A 74 -44.45 -13.25 1.77
N LEU A 75 -43.62 -13.47 0.75
CA LEU A 75 -43.27 -12.47 -0.26
C LEU A 75 -43.92 -12.76 -1.61
N PHE A 76 -43.96 -14.02 -2.02
CA PHE A 76 -44.49 -14.41 -3.34
C PHE A 76 -45.80 -15.18 -3.24
N SER A 77 -46.74 -14.85 -4.13
CA SER A 77 -47.96 -15.60 -4.37
C SER A 77 -47.68 -16.92 -5.11
N ALA A 78 -48.64 -17.86 -5.06
CA ALA A 78 -48.52 -19.13 -5.78
C ALA A 78 -48.38 -18.92 -7.31
N ASP A 79 -49.00 -17.88 -7.85
CA ASP A 79 -48.96 -17.55 -9.27
C ASP A 79 -47.59 -17.00 -9.67
N GLU A 80 -47.01 -16.12 -8.86
CA GLU A 80 -45.64 -15.63 -9.05
C GLU A 80 -44.63 -16.78 -8.97
N ILE A 81 -44.76 -17.68 -8.00
CA ILE A 81 -43.91 -18.87 -7.88
C ILE A 81 -43.97 -19.73 -9.15
N ARG A 82 -45.16 -19.95 -9.72
CA ARG A 82 -45.30 -20.68 -11.00
C ARG A 82 -44.59 -19.95 -12.15
N HIS A 83 -44.70 -18.62 -12.24
CA HIS A 83 -44.00 -17.83 -13.26
C HIS A 83 -42.48 -17.85 -13.09
N MET A 84 -42.00 -17.82 -11.84
CA MET A 84 -40.59 -17.92 -11.51
C MET A 84 -40.02 -19.29 -11.92
N LYS A 85 -40.73 -20.37 -11.60
CA LYS A 85 -40.35 -21.73 -12.01
C LYS A 85 -40.37 -21.93 -13.53
N ALA A 86 -41.20 -21.19 -14.27
CA ALA A 86 -41.24 -21.25 -15.73
C ALA A 86 -40.08 -20.51 -16.44
N ARG A 87 -39.18 -19.85 -15.70
CA ARG A 87 -38.04 -19.11 -16.29
C ARG A 87 -36.98 -19.98 -16.94
N ASP A 88 -37.01 -21.30 -16.72
CA ASP A 88 -36.16 -22.27 -17.38
C ASP A 88 -36.59 -22.63 -18.80
N ARG A 89 -37.81 -22.29 -19.23
CA ARG A 89 -38.33 -22.65 -20.55
C ARG A 89 -37.38 -22.25 -21.68
N GLY A 90 -36.99 -23.24 -22.50
CA GLY A 90 -36.02 -23.10 -23.60
C GLY A 90 -34.55 -23.06 -23.15
N LYS A 91 -34.27 -23.27 -21.86
CA LYS A 91 -32.94 -23.22 -21.21
C LYS A 91 -32.77 -24.37 -20.19
N GLU A 92 -33.62 -25.39 -20.24
CA GLU A 92 -33.76 -26.43 -19.23
C GLU A 92 -32.43 -27.19 -19.02
N THR A 93 -31.80 -27.63 -20.12
CA THR A 93 -30.51 -28.31 -20.08
C THR A 93 -29.41 -27.43 -19.50
N LEU A 94 -29.38 -26.15 -19.88
CA LEU A 94 -28.40 -25.19 -19.38
C LEU A 94 -28.58 -24.98 -17.87
N PHE A 95 -29.82 -24.77 -17.43
CA PHE A 95 -30.13 -24.52 -16.02
C PHE A 95 -29.84 -25.77 -15.18
N ALA A 96 -30.23 -26.96 -15.64
CA ALA A 96 -29.91 -28.22 -14.96
C ALA A 96 -28.40 -28.42 -14.80
N GLN A 97 -27.60 -28.20 -15.86
CA GLN A 97 -26.14 -28.32 -15.80
C GLN A 97 -25.50 -27.31 -14.84
N GLN A 98 -25.93 -26.05 -14.89
CA GLN A 98 -25.39 -25.02 -14.00
C GLN A 98 -25.87 -25.18 -12.55
N LYS A 99 -27.07 -25.75 -12.35
CA LYS A 99 -27.62 -26.07 -11.04
C LYS A 99 -26.78 -27.12 -10.31
N VAL A 100 -26.34 -28.17 -11.00
CA VAL A 100 -25.42 -29.18 -10.41
C VAL A 100 -24.15 -28.52 -9.87
N LYS A 101 -23.56 -27.60 -10.63
CA LYS A 101 -22.36 -26.86 -10.20
C LYS A 101 -22.64 -25.89 -9.07
N TYR A 102 -23.77 -25.19 -9.15
CA TYR A 102 -24.24 -24.29 -8.10
C TYR A 102 -24.43 -25.03 -6.76
N ASP A 103 -25.05 -26.22 -6.81
CA ASP A 103 -25.25 -27.05 -5.63
C ASP A 103 -23.92 -27.59 -5.09
N ALA A 104 -22.99 -27.98 -5.97
CA ALA A 104 -21.65 -28.36 -5.56
C ALA A 104 -20.90 -27.20 -4.86
N LEU A 105 -21.09 -25.96 -5.32
CA LEU A 105 -20.55 -24.76 -4.67
C LEU A 105 -21.17 -24.55 -3.28
N VAL A 106 -22.50 -24.54 -3.17
CA VAL A 106 -23.20 -24.38 -1.88
C VAL A 106 -22.78 -25.49 -0.91
N LYS A 107 -22.75 -26.75 -1.37
CA LYS A 107 -22.31 -27.90 -0.59
C LYS A 107 -20.87 -27.73 -0.09
N SER A 108 -19.95 -27.28 -0.94
CA SER A 108 -18.56 -27.04 -0.52
C SER A 108 -18.42 -25.99 0.58
N LEU A 109 -19.28 -24.96 0.57
CA LEU A 109 -19.33 -23.94 1.63
C LEU A 109 -19.95 -24.47 2.92
N LEU A 110 -20.95 -25.36 2.83
CA LEU A 110 -21.50 -26.05 4.00
C LEU A 110 -20.48 -27.03 4.60
N ASP A 111 -19.78 -27.80 3.76
CA ASP A 111 -18.73 -28.72 4.16
C ASP A 111 -17.57 -27.97 4.85
N LEU A 112 -17.19 -26.81 4.32
CA LEU A 112 -16.20 -25.92 4.93
C LEU A 112 -16.65 -25.45 6.32
N GLN A 113 -17.92 -25.03 6.47
CA GLN A 113 -18.45 -24.59 7.75
C GLN A 113 -18.54 -25.73 8.77
N GLN A 114 -18.93 -26.93 8.35
CA GLN A 114 -18.98 -28.09 9.24
C GLN A 114 -17.58 -28.53 9.68
N SER A 115 -16.64 -28.67 8.74
CA SER A 115 -15.27 -29.12 9.03
C SER A 115 -14.48 -28.16 9.93
N THR A 116 -14.83 -26.87 9.90
CA THR A 116 -14.30 -25.84 10.80
C THR A 116 -15.09 -25.72 12.11
N GLY A 117 -16.08 -26.59 12.35
CA GLY A 117 -16.87 -26.67 13.57
C GLY A 117 -17.93 -25.59 13.74
N LEU A 118 -18.23 -24.81 12.69
CA LEU A 118 -19.17 -23.68 12.76
C LEU A 118 -20.65 -24.14 12.73
N ILE A 119 -20.93 -25.29 12.12
CA ILE A 119 -22.26 -25.91 12.07
C ILE A 119 -22.16 -27.41 12.34
N ASP A 120 -23.21 -27.97 12.92
CA ASP A 120 -23.36 -29.39 13.17
C ASP A 120 -23.95 -30.12 11.93
N PRO A 121 -23.80 -31.45 11.84
CA PRO A 121 -24.30 -32.24 10.71
C PRO A 121 -25.82 -32.17 10.50
N GLU A 122 -26.60 -32.06 11.57
CA GLU A 122 -28.07 -31.99 11.48
C GLU A 122 -28.50 -30.68 10.82
N ARG A 123 -27.93 -29.55 11.27
CA ARG A 123 -28.15 -28.25 10.64
C ARG A 123 -27.63 -28.24 9.22
N ARG A 124 -26.51 -28.89 8.90
CA ARG A 124 -26.02 -28.99 7.50
C ARG A 124 -27.07 -29.64 6.59
N ALA A 125 -27.63 -30.77 7.00
CA ALA A 125 -28.59 -31.54 6.19
C ALA A 125 -29.83 -30.71 5.81
N VAL A 126 -30.34 -29.90 6.73
CA VAL A 126 -31.50 -29.01 6.48
C VAL A 126 -31.24 -28.01 5.35
N TRP A 127 -30.00 -27.56 5.16
CA TRP A 127 -29.63 -26.54 4.17
C TRP A 127 -29.15 -27.13 2.85
N GLU A 128 -28.65 -28.37 2.84
CA GLU A 128 -28.18 -29.06 1.64
C GLU A 128 -29.32 -29.26 0.63
N ASP A 129 -30.53 -29.58 1.10
CA ASP A 129 -31.69 -29.87 0.22
C ASP A 129 -32.58 -28.65 -0.10
N ALA A 130 -32.21 -27.45 0.37
CA ALA A 130 -33.15 -26.32 0.49
C ALA A 130 -33.33 -25.43 -0.75
N TRP A 131 -32.87 -25.84 -1.95
CA TRP A 131 -32.77 -24.93 -3.11
C TRP A 131 -32.14 -23.59 -2.71
N TYR A 132 -31.01 -23.67 -1.99
CA TYR A 132 -30.51 -22.55 -1.20
C TYR A 132 -30.08 -21.35 -2.05
N LEU A 133 -30.77 -20.20 -1.87
CA LEU A 133 -30.42 -18.88 -2.38
C LEU A 133 -30.52 -17.81 -1.29
N PRO A 134 -29.45 -17.12 -0.84
CA PRO A 134 -29.53 -16.21 0.30
C PRO A 134 -30.52 -15.05 0.06
N TYR A 135 -31.52 -14.89 0.93
CA TYR A 135 -32.51 -13.80 0.87
C TYR A 135 -32.11 -12.65 1.82
N PHE A 136 -30.92 -12.06 1.65
CA PHE A 136 -30.60 -10.84 2.39
C PHE A 136 -31.45 -9.69 1.83
N ARG A 137 -31.87 -8.78 2.73
CA ARG A 137 -32.84 -7.72 2.43
C ARG A 137 -32.20 -6.35 2.56
N GLN A 138 -32.68 -5.40 1.75
CA GLN A 138 -32.22 -4.00 1.80
C GLN A 138 -32.85 -3.27 2.99
N THR A 139 -32.07 -2.42 3.65
CA THR A 139 -32.59 -1.42 4.62
C THR A 139 -33.09 -0.17 3.89
N GLU A 140 -33.88 0.67 4.57
CA GLU A 140 -34.30 1.99 4.08
C GLU A 140 -33.13 2.89 3.66
N ASP A 141 -31.95 2.74 4.28
CA ASP A 141 -30.73 3.49 3.92
C ASP A 141 -29.93 2.92 2.71
N GLY A 142 -30.47 1.91 2.00
CA GLY A 142 -29.78 1.21 0.91
C GLY A 142 -28.60 0.31 1.35
N GLY A 143 -28.38 0.17 2.65
CA GLY A 143 -27.45 -0.81 3.22
C GLY A 143 -28.01 -2.24 3.21
N VAL A 144 -27.12 -3.23 3.15
CA VAL A 144 -27.51 -4.64 3.33
C VAL A 144 -27.44 -4.99 4.81
N LEU A 145 -28.60 -5.25 5.43
CA LEU A 145 -28.69 -5.81 6.79
C LEU A 145 -28.06 -7.21 6.78
N GLY A 146 -26.90 -7.36 7.41
CA GLY A 146 -26.43 -8.69 7.76
C GLY A 146 -25.37 -8.71 8.85
N PRO A 147 -25.13 -9.89 9.44
CA PRO A 147 -24.43 -10.03 10.70
C PRO A 147 -22.92 -10.03 10.48
N TRP A 148 -22.37 -8.91 10.02
CA TRP A 148 -20.93 -8.71 9.97
C TRP A 148 -20.37 -8.77 11.41
N SER A 149 -19.48 -9.72 11.70
CA SER A 149 -18.63 -9.58 12.89
C SER A 149 -17.53 -8.59 12.52
N THR A 150 -17.49 -7.46 13.23
CA THR A 150 -16.68 -6.30 12.84
C THR A 150 -15.27 -6.34 13.42
N ARG A 151 -14.94 -7.30 14.30
CA ARG A 151 -13.71 -7.29 15.10
C ARG A 151 -13.25 -8.70 15.50
N GLY A 152 -11.97 -8.98 15.30
CA GLY A 152 -11.31 -10.18 15.84
C GLY A 152 -11.60 -11.48 15.11
N ILE A 153 -10.97 -12.56 15.61
CA ILE A 153 -11.26 -13.95 15.25
C ILE A 153 -12.29 -14.57 16.20
N ALA A 154 -12.48 -14.02 17.39
CA ALA A 154 -13.46 -14.44 18.39
C ALA A 154 -14.88 -13.97 18.06
N ASN A 155 -15.88 -14.52 18.77
CA ASN A 155 -17.28 -14.04 18.71
C ASN A 155 -17.91 -14.11 17.31
N GLN A 156 -17.48 -15.09 16.52
CA GLN A 156 -18.12 -15.38 15.25
C GLN A 156 -19.56 -15.83 15.49
N ARG A 157 -20.37 -15.72 14.43
CA ARG A 157 -21.75 -16.17 14.43
C ARG A 157 -21.92 -17.14 13.29
N SER A 158 -22.64 -18.23 13.53
CA SER A 158 -23.01 -19.12 12.44
C SER A 158 -23.79 -18.36 11.35
N THR A 159 -23.45 -18.62 10.09
CA THR A 159 -24.17 -18.04 8.94
C THR A 159 -25.53 -18.70 8.73
N VAL A 160 -25.72 -19.89 9.32
CA VAL A 160 -26.92 -20.69 9.26
C VAL A 160 -27.86 -20.29 10.40
N ARG A 161 -29.02 -19.71 10.07
CA ARG A 161 -30.02 -19.25 11.05
C ARG A 161 -31.42 -19.70 10.71
N ARG A 162 -32.24 -19.94 11.73
CA ARG A 162 -33.66 -20.22 11.56
C ARG A 162 -34.35 -19.09 10.79
N LEU A 163 -34.91 -19.38 9.61
CA LEU A 163 -35.68 -18.40 8.83
C LEU A 163 -37.03 -18.16 9.54
N LYS A 164 -37.36 -16.87 9.78
CA LYS A 164 -38.61 -16.42 10.41
C LYS A 164 -39.65 -15.87 9.40
N GLY A 165 -39.30 -15.81 8.12
CA GLY A 165 -40.12 -15.19 7.06
C GLY A 165 -40.18 -13.66 7.16
N GLY A 166 -40.72 -13.01 6.13
CA GLY A 166 -41.11 -11.59 6.17
C GLY A 166 -41.34 -10.99 4.78
N GLU A 167 -41.77 -9.73 4.73
CA GLU A 167 -42.41 -9.14 3.54
C GLU A 167 -41.52 -8.18 2.74
N GLN A 168 -40.34 -7.84 3.25
CA GLN A 168 -39.40 -6.93 2.57
C GLN A 168 -38.79 -7.57 1.31
N ALA A 169 -38.55 -6.75 0.28
CA ALA A 169 -37.92 -7.14 -0.97
C ALA A 169 -36.52 -7.75 -0.76
N ILE A 170 -36.20 -8.73 -1.60
CA ILE A 170 -34.90 -9.42 -1.61
C ILE A 170 -33.91 -8.56 -2.41
N ASN A 171 -32.68 -8.42 -1.89
CA ASN A 171 -31.59 -7.75 -2.62
C ASN A 171 -31.16 -8.57 -3.86
N ASP A 172 -30.33 -8.00 -4.73
CA ASP A 172 -29.80 -8.69 -5.91
C ASP A 172 -29.26 -10.10 -5.56
N PRO A 173 -29.73 -11.18 -6.23
CA PRO A 173 -29.32 -12.55 -5.92
C PRO A 173 -27.83 -12.81 -6.06
N VAL A 174 -27.14 -12.16 -7.01
CA VAL A 174 -25.69 -12.31 -7.20
C VAL A 174 -24.96 -11.67 -6.03
N GLU A 175 -25.32 -10.44 -5.67
CA GLU A 175 -24.74 -9.75 -4.52
C GLU A 175 -24.98 -10.53 -3.22
N ASN A 176 -26.18 -11.07 -3.04
CA ASN A 176 -26.53 -11.90 -1.89
C ASN A 176 -25.69 -13.17 -1.80
N LEU A 177 -25.51 -13.85 -2.93
CA LEU A 177 -24.71 -15.06 -3.00
C LEU A 177 -23.25 -14.77 -2.68
N VAL A 178 -22.66 -13.73 -3.27
CA VAL A 178 -21.26 -13.45 -2.99
C VAL A 178 -21.07 -12.96 -1.55
N ASN A 179 -22.00 -12.18 -1.00
CA ASN A 179 -22.00 -11.85 0.43
C ASN A 179 -22.09 -13.09 1.31
N TYR A 180 -22.85 -14.11 0.90
CA TYR A 180 -22.88 -15.39 1.60
C TYR A 180 -21.54 -16.12 1.52
N VAL A 181 -20.92 -16.22 0.32
CA VAL A 181 -19.59 -16.82 0.15
C VAL A 181 -18.57 -16.13 1.07
N ALA A 182 -18.54 -14.80 1.06
CA ALA A 182 -17.65 -14.00 1.90
C ALA A 182 -17.83 -14.33 3.39
N ARG A 183 -19.08 -14.36 3.87
CA ARG A 183 -19.41 -14.64 5.27
C ARG A 183 -19.11 -16.07 5.68
N ALA A 184 -19.45 -17.05 4.85
CA ALA A 184 -19.22 -18.46 5.14
C ALA A 184 -17.73 -18.73 5.31
N ILE A 185 -16.91 -18.20 4.41
CA ILE A 185 -15.45 -18.34 4.45
C ILE A 185 -14.85 -17.57 5.63
N ASP A 186 -15.23 -16.30 5.83
CA ASP A 186 -14.73 -15.48 6.95
C ASP A 186 -15.04 -16.12 8.31
N ALA A 187 -16.30 -16.52 8.52
CA ALA A 187 -16.73 -17.16 9.77
C ALA A 187 -16.04 -18.51 9.96
N ALA A 188 -15.94 -19.35 8.92
CA ALA A 188 -15.26 -20.64 8.99
C ALA A 188 -13.76 -20.48 9.35
N MET A 189 -13.05 -19.60 8.67
CA MET A 189 -11.62 -19.37 8.92
C MET A 189 -11.35 -18.76 10.31
N LYS A 190 -12.18 -17.81 10.75
CA LYS A 190 -12.05 -17.20 12.07
C LYS A 190 -12.41 -18.18 13.18
N ASN A 191 -13.48 -18.97 13.02
CA ASN A 191 -13.83 -20.01 13.97
C ASN A 191 -12.74 -21.07 14.06
N GLU A 192 -12.18 -21.50 12.92
CA GLU A 192 -11.07 -22.45 12.91
C GLU A 192 -9.83 -21.91 13.62
N ALA A 193 -9.51 -20.63 13.41
CA ALA A 193 -8.43 -19.97 14.11
C ALA A 193 -8.66 -19.95 15.63
N MET A 194 -9.90 -19.73 16.09
CA MET A 194 -10.28 -19.80 17.49
C MET A 194 -10.22 -21.22 18.02
N ARG A 195 -10.76 -22.22 17.30
CA ARG A 195 -10.74 -23.63 17.66
C ARG A 195 -9.32 -24.13 17.89
N ARG A 196 -8.41 -23.85 16.96
CA ARG A 196 -6.98 -24.20 17.11
C ARG A 196 -6.32 -23.51 18.29
N MET A 197 -6.68 -22.26 18.56
CA MET A 197 -6.15 -21.57 19.72
C MET A 197 -6.60 -22.26 21.01
N VAL A 198 -7.90 -22.59 21.12
CA VAL A 198 -8.45 -23.33 22.27
C VAL A 198 -7.73 -24.66 22.44
N VAL A 199 -7.59 -25.44 21.37
CA VAL A 199 -6.90 -26.75 21.40
C VAL A 199 -5.43 -26.59 21.79
N ASN A 200 -4.69 -25.69 21.15
CA ASN A 200 -3.24 -25.54 21.37
C ASN A 200 -2.89 -24.92 22.73
N LEU A 201 -3.84 -24.25 23.38
CA LEU A 201 -3.63 -23.58 24.67
C LEU A 201 -4.42 -24.22 25.81
N ALA A 202 -5.12 -25.34 25.57
CA ALA A 202 -5.91 -26.04 26.59
C ALA A 202 -5.07 -26.35 27.84
N ASP A 203 -3.84 -26.83 27.65
CA ASP A 203 -2.94 -27.23 28.74
C ASP A 203 -2.09 -26.09 29.29
N SER A 204 -2.25 -24.87 28.78
CA SER A 204 -1.42 -23.72 29.19
C SER A 204 -1.89 -23.04 30.48
N GLY A 205 -3.10 -23.34 30.94
CA GLY A 205 -3.77 -22.61 32.02
C GLY A 205 -4.25 -21.20 31.64
N VAL A 206 -4.03 -20.78 30.39
CA VAL A 206 -4.44 -19.46 29.89
C VAL A 206 -5.87 -19.46 29.33
N ILE A 207 -6.38 -20.64 28.99
CA ILE A 207 -7.71 -20.85 28.41
C ILE A 207 -8.49 -21.87 29.22
N ALA A 208 -9.75 -21.56 29.53
CA ALA A 208 -10.70 -22.51 30.09
C ALA A 208 -11.99 -22.51 29.26
N VAL A 209 -12.44 -23.69 28.83
CA VAL A 209 -13.69 -23.86 28.09
C VAL A 209 -14.83 -24.05 29.07
N ILE A 210 -15.87 -23.23 28.94
CA ILE A 210 -17.14 -23.38 29.66
C ILE A 210 -18.07 -24.15 28.74
N GLU A 211 -18.16 -25.46 28.98
CA GLU A 211 -18.99 -26.36 28.19
C GLU A 211 -20.48 -26.10 28.40
N LYS A 212 -21.25 -26.17 27.31
CA LYS A 212 -22.72 -26.06 27.30
C LYS A 212 -23.28 -24.92 28.17
N PRO A 213 -22.85 -23.66 27.96
CA PRO A 213 -23.32 -22.54 28.77
C PRO A 213 -24.84 -22.37 28.61
N ASN A 214 -25.54 -22.23 29.72
CA ASN A 214 -26.98 -22.01 29.70
C ASN A 214 -27.30 -20.56 29.30
N ARG A 215 -28.59 -20.24 29.12
CA ARG A 215 -29.02 -18.89 28.70
C ARG A 215 -28.61 -17.79 29.70
N ILE A 216 -28.50 -18.14 30.99
CA ILE A 216 -28.05 -17.23 32.06
C ILE A 216 -26.53 -17.01 31.95
N ASP A 217 -25.74 -18.03 31.63
CA ASP A 217 -24.29 -17.93 31.40
C ASP A 217 -23.99 -17.03 30.21
N TYR A 218 -24.75 -17.14 29.12
CA TYR A 218 -24.62 -16.20 27.99
C TYR A 218 -24.96 -14.76 28.35
N GLN A 219 -25.93 -14.54 29.23
CA GLN A 219 -26.33 -13.20 29.68
C GLN A 219 -25.34 -12.60 30.69
N ARG A 220 -24.80 -13.42 31.60
CA ARG A 220 -23.90 -13.03 32.70
C ARG A 220 -22.43 -12.99 32.26
N LEU A 221 -21.94 -14.07 31.64
CA LEU A 221 -20.53 -14.26 31.29
C LEU A 221 -20.21 -13.80 29.87
N GLY A 222 -21.16 -13.89 28.93
CA GLY A 222 -20.95 -13.47 27.54
C GLY A 222 -20.64 -11.97 27.36
N LYS A 223 -20.85 -11.14 28.39
CA LYS A 223 -20.47 -9.72 28.43
C LYS A 223 -19.28 -9.43 29.36
N ARG A 224 -18.79 -10.44 30.09
CA ARG A 224 -17.67 -10.31 31.02
C ARG A 224 -16.37 -10.15 30.23
N GLN A 225 -15.52 -9.21 30.64
CA GLN A 225 -14.18 -9.09 30.06
C GLN A 225 -13.40 -10.39 30.29
N GLY A 226 -12.68 -10.86 29.28
CA GLY A 226 -11.96 -12.13 29.32
C GLY A 226 -12.76 -13.33 28.81
N VAL A 227 -14.04 -13.18 28.44
CA VAL A 227 -14.84 -14.29 27.88
C VAL A 227 -15.11 -14.08 26.38
N ALA A 228 -14.82 -15.09 25.57
CA ALA A 228 -15.03 -15.11 24.12
C ALA A 228 -15.90 -16.30 23.70
N LYS A 229 -16.60 -16.18 22.58
CA LYS A 229 -17.37 -17.28 21.98
C LYS A 229 -16.56 -18.00 20.91
N VAL A 230 -16.73 -19.32 20.86
CA VAL A 230 -16.22 -20.22 19.82
C VAL A 230 -17.29 -21.26 19.51
N TYR A 231 -17.35 -21.75 18.28
CA TYR A 231 -18.13 -22.95 17.97
C TYR A 231 -17.21 -24.17 17.99
N LEU A 232 -17.55 -25.15 18.83
CA LEU A 232 -16.95 -26.49 18.82
C LEU A 232 -18.03 -27.47 18.39
N GLU A 233 -17.74 -28.28 17.36
CA GLU A 233 -18.67 -29.30 16.85
C GLU A 233 -20.07 -28.78 16.49
N GLY A 234 -20.18 -27.52 16.05
CA GLY A 234 -21.46 -26.88 15.69
C GLY A 234 -22.24 -26.25 16.84
N GLU A 235 -21.76 -26.45 18.08
CA GLU A 235 -22.36 -25.88 19.29
C GLU A 235 -21.58 -24.64 19.76
N GLU A 236 -22.32 -23.60 20.15
CA GLU A 236 -21.74 -22.37 20.69
C GLU A 236 -21.24 -22.65 22.12
N GLN A 237 -19.99 -22.31 22.39
CA GLN A 237 -19.35 -22.44 23.69
C GLN A 237 -18.69 -21.12 24.11
N LEU A 238 -18.53 -20.94 25.42
CA LEU A 238 -17.80 -19.80 25.99
C LEU A 238 -16.40 -20.25 26.40
N VAL A 239 -15.43 -19.38 26.17
CA VAL A 239 -14.02 -19.59 26.49
C VAL A 239 -13.57 -18.43 27.36
N GLU A 240 -13.15 -18.73 28.57
CA GLU A 240 -12.47 -17.79 29.45
C GLU A 240 -10.98 -17.75 29.08
N VAL A 241 -10.48 -16.52 28.88
CA VAL A 241 -9.10 -16.23 28.52
C VAL A 241 -8.52 -15.36 29.62
N SER A 242 -7.63 -15.94 30.42
CA SER A 242 -7.08 -15.30 31.61
C SER A 242 -6.01 -14.25 31.27
N ASP A 243 -5.29 -14.41 30.16
CA ASP A 243 -4.30 -13.43 29.67
C ASP A 243 -5.01 -12.26 28.95
N PRO A 244 -4.93 -11.02 29.49
CA PRO A 244 -5.58 -9.86 28.88
C PRO A 244 -5.01 -9.48 27.50
N ALA A 245 -3.72 -9.70 27.24
CA ALA A 245 -3.10 -9.42 25.95
C ALA A 245 -3.56 -10.41 24.88
N LEU A 246 -3.68 -11.69 25.22
CA LEU A 246 -4.25 -12.71 24.35
C LEU A 246 -5.72 -12.39 24.04
N PHE A 247 -6.52 -12.07 25.07
CA PHE A 247 -7.92 -11.70 24.90
C PHE A 247 -8.08 -10.49 23.96
N ARG A 248 -7.26 -9.43 24.14
CA ARG A 248 -7.24 -8.28 23.23
C ARG A 248 -6.87 -8.66 21.80
N ALA A 249 -5.89 -9.54 21.62
CA ALA A 249 -5.43 -9.96 20.30
C ALA A 249 -6.51 -10.73 19.52
N ILE A 250 -7.29 -11.58 20.19
CA ILE A 250 -8.29 -12.43 19.52
C ILE A 250 -9.63 -11.73 19.29
N THR A 251 -10.00 -10.80 20.18
CA THR A 251 -11.26 -10.06 20.09
C THR A 251 -11.11 -8.74 19.33
N MET A 252 -9.89 -8.18 19.27
CA MET A 252 -9.59 -6.84 18.76
C MET A 252 -10.48 -5.76 19.40
N MET A 253 -10.95 -5.97 20.62
CA MET A 253 -11.91 -5.08 21.30
C MET A 253 -11.37 -3.67 21.52
N ASP A 254 -10.06 -3.54 21.74
CA ASP A 254 -9.40 -2.24 22.00
C ASP A 254 -8.95 -1.52 20.72
N MET A 255 -9.28 -2.04 19.54
CA MET A 255 -8.92 -1.41 18.26
C MET A 255 -9.95 -0.35 17.81
N GLU A 256 -10.71 0.22 18.74
CA GLU A 256 -11.67 1.29 18.44
C GLU A 256 -10.95 2.51 17.88
N ARG A 257 -11.21 2.78 16.59
CA ARG A 257 -10.66 3.94 15.91
C ARG A 257 -11.47 5.17 16.27
N SER A 258 -10.78 6.27 16.56
CA SER A 258 -11.44 7.55 16.81
C SER A 258 -12.30 7.97 15.62
N ASN A 259 -13.55 8.32 15.92
CA ASN A 259 -14.54 8.81 14.97
C ASN A 259 -14.53 10.34 14.82
N ALA A 260 -13.60 11.04 15.49
CA ALA A 260 -13.44 12.48 15.34
C ALA A 260 -13.25 12.87 13.87
N LEU A 261 -13.83 14.01 13.46
CA LEU A 261 -13.78 14.51 12.08
C LEU A 261 -12.35 14.57 11.54
N PHE A 262 -11.43 15.13 12.34
CA PHE A 262 -10.02 15.20 12.00
C PHE A 262 -9.40 13.82 11.71
N MET A 263 -9.68 12.82 12.56
CA MET A 263 -9.14 11.47 12.39
C MET A 263 -9.72 10.77 11.15
N ARG A 264 -11.00 11.02 10.83
CA ARG A 264 -11.60 10.53 9.58
C ARG A 264 -10.93 11.16 8.36
N ALA A 265 -10.73 12.48 8.38
CA ALA A 265 -10.06 13.21 7.30
C ALA A 265 -8.60 12.77 7.13
N ALA A 266 -7.85 12.60 8.24
CA ALA A 266 -6.48 12.11 8.23
C ALA A 266 -6.37 10.71 7.62
N ARG A 267 -7.25 9.77 8.00
CA ARG A 267 -7.31 8.43 7.39
C ARG A 267 -7.61 8.48 5.89
N GLN A 268 -8.53 9.34 5.47
CA GLN A 268 -8.87 9.49 4.05
C GLN A 268 -7.70 10.07 3.25
N ALA A 269 -7.05 11.12 3.75
CA ALA A 269 -5.86 11.71 3.14
C ALA A 269 -4.71 10.69 3.02
N LYS A 270 -4.44 9.95 4.11
CA LYS A 270 -3.49 8.83 4.10
C LYS A 270 -3.86 7.79 3.04
N ARG A 271 -5.13 7.41 2.94
CA ARG A 271 -5.62 6.41 1.98
C ARG A 271 -5.41 6.88 0.54
N ILE A 272 -5.70 8.14 0.23
CA ILE A 272 -5.48 8.72 -1.10
C ILE A 272 -4.00 8.66 -1.46
N LEU A 273 -3.10 9.12 -0.57
CA LEU A 273 -1.67 9.11 -0.84
C LEU A 273 -1.12 7.67 -1.02
N THR A 274 -1.47 6.77 -0.10
CA THR A 274 -0.95 5.40 -0.11
C THR A 274 -1.43 4.63 -1.34
N ILE A 275 -2.71 4.72 -1.71
CA ILE A 275 -3.22 4.14 -2.95
C ILE A 275 -2.59 4.82 -4.17
N GLY A 276 -2.54 6.15 -4.19
CA GLY A 276 -1.98 6.95 -5.28
C GLY A 276 -0.48 6.71 -5.50
N THR A 277 0.25 6.28 -4.48
CA THR A 277 1.67 5.93 -4.59
C THR A 277 1.86 4.45 -4.92
N THR A 278 1.16 3.55 -4.22
CA THR A 278 1.39 2.10 -4.31
C THR A 278 0.87 1.48 -5.59
N SER A 279 -0.11 2.12 -6.23
CA SER A 279 -0.65 1.71 -7.51
C SER A 279 0.17 2.20 -8.70
N MET A 280 1.32 2.86 -8.50
CA MET A 280 2.15 3.43 -9.58
C MET A 280 3.28 2.46 -9.99
N PRO A 281 3.64 2.39 -11.28
CA PRO A 281 4.57 1.39 -11.81
C PRO A 281 5.96 1.51 -11.20
N ASP A 282 6.45 2.74 -11.00
CA ASP A 282 7.74 3.00 -10.39
C ASP A 282 7.79 2.57 -8.92
N PHE A 283 6.67 2.66 -8.19
CA PHE A 283 6.58 2.13 -6.83
C PHE A 283 6.57 0.60 -6.85
N ILE A 284 5.72 -0.02 -7.68
CA ILE A 284 5.59 -1.48 -7.78
C ILE A 284 6.95 -2.13 -8.05
N ILE A 285 7.69 -1.62 -9.03
CA ILE A 285 8.98 -2.19 -9.42
C ILE A 285 10.03 -1.96 -8.32
N ARG A 286 10.12 -0.74 -7.76
CA ARG A 286 11.03 -0.45 -6.65
C ARG A 286 10.72 -1.33 -5.43
N ASN A 287 9.45 -1.51 -5.11
CA ASN A 287 9.02 -2.33 -3.98
C ASN A 287 9.32 -3.81 -4.22
N PHE A 288 9.04 -4.34 -5.42
CA PHE A 288 9.42 -5.70 -5.79
C PHE A 288 10.92 -6.00 -5.59
N MET A 289 11.79 -5.06 -5.99
CA MET A 289 13.24 -5.19 -5.80
C MET A 289 13.65 -5.12 -4.32
N ARG A 290 13.10 -4.15 -3.58
CA ARG A 290 13.32 -4.02 -2.14
C ARG A 290 12.90 -5.28 -1.39
N ASP A 291 11.71 -5.78 -1.69
CA ASP A 291 11.13 -6.97 -1.07
C ASP A 291 11.93 -8.22 -1.38
N SER A 292 12.58 -8.28 -2.56
CA SER A 292 13.45 -9.41 -2.92
C SER A 292 14.66 -9.51 -2.00
N LEU A 293 15.36 -8.41 -1.76
CA LEU A 293 16.50 -8.36 -0.85
C LEU A 293 16.06 -8.49 0.62
N HIS A 294 14.94 -7.86 0.98
CA HIS A 294 14.36 -8.00 2.30
C HIS A 294 14.06 -9.47 2.60
N SER A 295 13.28 -10.13 1.73
CA SER A 295 12.91 -11.54 1.85
C SER A 295 14.12 -12.47 1.95
N TRP A 296 15.12 -12.29 1.07
CA TRP A 296 16.36 -13.07 1.15
C TRP A 296 17.04 -12.95 2.52
N THR A 297 17.06 -11.76 3.11
CA THR A 297 17.77 -11.54 4.39
C THR A 297 17.05 -12.23 5.55
N ILE A 298 15.72 -12.20 5.61
CA ILE A 298 14.94 -12.67 6.76
C ILE A 298 14.31 -14.06 6.61
N ASN A 299 14.33 -14.65 5.41
CA ASN A 299 13.68 -15.93 5.15
C ASN A 299 14.52 -17.13 5.64
N PRO A 300 13.96 -18.06 6.43
CA PRO A 300 14.71 -19.20 6.95
C PRO A 300 15.01 -20.30 5.92
N ASP A 301 14.24 -20.41 4.85
CA ASP A 301 14.16 -21.59 3.98
C ASP A 301 14.93 -21.46 2.66
N GLY A 302 15.92 -20.57 2.60
CA GLY A 302 16.83 -20.50 1.47
C GLY A 302 16.26 -19.83 0.21
N VAL A 303 15.27 -18.94 0.34
CA VAL A 303 14.93 -17.96 -0.72
C VAL A 303 16.21 -17.26 -1.15
N ARG A 304 16.50 -17.19 -2.45
CA ARG A 304 17.67 -16.50 -3.01
C ARG A 304 17.31 -15.08 -3.43
N ALA A 305 18.22 -14.13 -3.20
CA ALA A 305 18.07 -12.77 -3.70
C ALA A 305 17.86 -12.77 -5.23
N VAL A 306 16.94 -11.93 -5.69
CA VAL A 306 16.59 -11.70 -7.10
C VAL A 306 15.98 -12.93 -7.80
N THR A 307 16.70 -14.03 -7.93
CA THR A 307 16.28 -15.22 -8.70
C THR A 307 14.99 -15.86 -8.20
N SER A 308 14.84 -16.06 -6.89
CA SER A 308 13.60 -16.61 -6.33
C SER A 308 12.43 -15.63 -6.50
N ALA A 309 12.67 -14.32 -6.39
CA ALA A 309 11.64 -13.30 -6.59
C ALA A 309 11.14 -13.26 -8.04
N TRP A 310 12.03 -13.35 -9.03
CA TRP A 310 11.64 -13.44 -10.45
C TRP A 310 10.91 -14.74 -10.79
N ALA A 311 11.34 -15.88 -10.24
CA ALA A 311 10.62 -17.14 -10.39
C ALA A 311 9.21 -17.04 -9.76
N GLY A 312 9.11 -16.42 -8.58
CA GLY A 312 7.84 -16.13 -7.91
C GLY A 312 6.95 -15.19 -8.74
N LEU A 313 7.52 -14.13 -9.32
CA LEU A 313 6.81 -13.19 -10.20
C LEU A 313 6.26 -13.89 -11.44
N LYS A 314 7.05 -14.73 -12.10
CA LYS A 314 6.61 -15.50 -13.28
C LYS A 314 5.41 -16.39 -12.96
N LYS A 315 5.45 -17.09 -11.82
CA LYS A 315 4.35 -17.96 -11.37
C LYS A 315 3.13 -17.16 -10.95
N ALA A 316 3.32 -16.06 -10.23
CA ALA A 316 2.23 -15.17 -9.83
C ALA A 316 1.55 -14.52 -11.06
N TYR A 317 2.33 -14.08 -12.05
CA TYR A 317 1.84 -13.50 -13.29
C TYR A 317 1.19 -14.52 -14.24
N ARG A 318 1.44 -15.82 -14.07
CA ARG A 318 0.71 -16.87 -14.79
C ARG A 318 -0.53 -17.37 -14.06
N GLN A 319 -0.73 -16.91 -12.82
CA GLN A 319 -1.72 -17.48 -11.89
C GLN A 319 -1.56 -19.00 -11.78
N ASP A 320 -0.31 -19.49 -11.69
CA ASP A 320 -0.03 -20.92 -11.58
C ASP A 320 -0.65 -21.50 -10.29
N ASP A 321 -0.79 -22.83 -10.23
CA ASP A 321 -1.42 -23.53 -9.11
C ASP A 321 -0.84 -23.16 -7.73
N THR A 322 0.46 -22.83 -7.63
CA THR A 322 1.03 -22.36 -6.36
C THR A 322 0.35 -21.09 -5.86
N LEU A 323 0.09 -20.11 -6.73
CA LEU A 323 -0.59 -18.89 -6.33
C LEU A 323 -2.02 -19.21 -5.90
N ILE A 324 -2.71 -20.05 -6.66
CA ILE A 324 -4.09 -20.45 -6.37
C ILE A 324 -4.16 -21.20 -5.02
N GLU A 325 -3.26 -22.14 -4.76
CA GLU A 325 -3.13 -22.83 -3.46
C GLU A 325 -2.93 -21.81 -2.33
N MET A 326 -2.03 -20.84 -2.50
CA MET A 326 -1.84 -19.79 -1.51
C MET A 326 -3.08 -18.92 -1.31
N MET A 327 -3.83 -18.63 -2.39
CA MET A 327 -5.08 -17.87 -2.28
C MET A 327 -6.11 -18.63 -1.45
N PHE A 328 -6.30 -19.93 -1.70
CA PHE A 328 -7.17 -20.80 -0.90
C PHE A 328 -6.67 -20.95 0.54
N ALA A 329 -5.36 -20.96 0.79
CA ALA A 329 -4.80 -21.01 2.13
C ALA A 329 -4.90 -19.68 2.91
N GLY A 330 -5.34 -18.59 2.27
CA GLY A 330 -5.39 -17.25 2.90
C GLY A 330 -4.02 -16.56 3.01
N ALA A 331 -3.05 -16.99 2.20
CA ALA A 331 -1.65 -16.58 2.29
C ALA A 331 -1.26 -15.42 1.35
N THR A 332 -2.11 -15.07 0.38
CA THR A 332 -1.87 -13.95 -0.54
C THR A 332 -2.46 -12.64 -0.01
N PHE A 333 -2.10 -11.53 -0.67
CA PHE A 333 -2.79 -10.26 -0.53
C PHE A 333 -3.56 -9.95 -1.81
N GLY A 334 -4.83 -9.55 -1.67
CA GLY A 334 -5.69 -9.19 -2.77
C GLY A 334 -5.61 -7.70 -3.08
N GLY A 335 -4.66 -7.31 -3.95
CA GLY A 335 -4.69 -6.07 -4.73
C GLY A 335 -5.11 -4.78 -4.02
N GLY A 336 -4.53 -4.47 -2.85
CA GLY A 336 -4.68 -3.16 -2.22
C GLY A 336 -4.62 -3.16 -0.69
N TYR A 337 -4.14 -2.04 -0.13
CA TYR A 337 -4.07 -1.71 1.30
C TYR A 337 -5.45 -1.51 1.95
N ALA A 338 -6.38 -2.42 1.72
CA ALA A 338 -7.69 -2.43 2.33
C ALA A 338 -7.59 -3.16 3.67
N ASN A 339 -8.03 -2.52 4.75
CA ASN A 339 -8.05 -3.15 6.07
C ASN A 339 -8.87 -4.45 5.98
N ALA A 340 -8.22 -5.60 6.18
CA ALA A 340 -8.86 -6.92 6.05
C ALA A 340 -10.04 -7.13 7.01
N TYR A 341 -10.15 -6.28 8.04
CA TYR A 341 -11.19 -6.31 9.06
C TYR A 341 -12.32 -5.29 8.82
N ASP A 342 -12.29 -4.54 7.72
CA ASP A 342 -13.31 -3.55 7.38
C ASP A 342 -14.35 -4.14 6.41
N PRO A 343 -15.62 -4.31 6.81
CA PRO A 343 -16.68 -4.81 5.92
C PRO A 343 -16.82 -3.99 4.62
N ALA A 344 -16.51 -2.69 4.66
CA ALA A 344 -16.52 -1.85 3.46
C ALA A 344 -15.42 -2.24 2.46
N SER A 345 -14.29 -2.77 2.94
CA SER A 345 -13.19 -3.23 2.10
C SER A 345 -13.52 -4.55 1.39
N THR A 346 -14.19 -5.47 2.08
CA THR A 346 -14.71 -6.71 1.50
C THR A 346 -15.78 -6.41 0.44
N ALA A 347 -16.72 -5.50 0.74
CA ALA A 347 -17.71 -5.05 -0.24
C ALA A 347 -17.09 -4.35 -1.46
N GLN A 348 -16.02 -3.56 -1.26
CA GLN A 348 -15.29 -2.93 -2.36
C GLN A 348 -14.54 -3.95 -3.23
N SER A 349 -13.89 -4.94 -2.60
CA SER A 349 -13.18 -6.01 -3.31
C SER A 349 -14.15 -6.87 -4.11
N LEU A 350 -15.31 -7.16 -3.52
CA LEU A 350 -16.43 -7.82 -4.19
C LEU A 350 -16.88 -7.04 -5.43
N ARG A 351 -17.23 -5.76 -5.28
CA ARG A 351 -17.65 -4.92 -6.41
C ARG A 351 -16.57 -4.82 -7.49
N ALA A 352 -15.30 -4.74 -7.11
CA ALA A 352 -14.20 -4.74 -8.07
C ALA A 352 -14.14 -6.04 -8.88
N ILE A 353 -14.31 -7.20 -8.24
CA ILE A 353 -14.37 -8.52 -8.92
C ILE A 353 -15.57 -8.55 -9.88
N LEU A 354 -16.75 -8.12 -9.44
CA LEU A 354 -17.96 -8.13 -10.26
C LEU A 354 -17.83 -7.18 -11.47
N ARG A 355 -17.36 -5.94 -11.25
CA ARG A 355 -17.10 -4.99 -12.34
C ARG A 355 -16.06 -5.49 -13.34
N ARG A 356 -14.99 -6.16 -12.89
CA ARG A 356 -13.97 -6.77 -13.78
C ARG A 356 -14.57 -7.76 -14.77
N LYS A 357 -15.67 -8.41 -14.38
CA LYS A 357 -16.39 -9.40 -15.18
C LYS A 357 -17.59 -8.83 -15.95
N GLY A 358 -17.78 -7.51 -15.93
CA GLY A 358 -18.82 -6.82 -16.70
C GLY A 358 -20.21 -6.85 -16.07
N TYR A 359 -20.33 -7.17 -14.77
CA TYR A 359 -21.62 -7.09 -14.08
C TYR A 359 -21.99 -5.62 -13.79
N SER A 360 -23.25 -5.28 -14.04
CA SER A 360 -23.80 -3.92 -13.95
C SER A 360 -24.02 -3.50 -12.49
N ASP A 361 -23.47 -2.35 -12.11
CA ASP A 361 -23.72 -1.70 -10.82
C ASP A 361 -24.62 -0.46 -11.02
N SER A 362 -25.93 -0.58 -10.77
CA SER A 362 -26.78 0.59 -10.56
C SER A 362 -26.46 1.29 -9.22
N GLN A 363 -25.88 0.57 -8.25
CA GLN A 363 -25.66 1.06 -6.88
C GLN A 363 -24.19 1.32 -6.48
N ALA A 364 -23.19 0.83 -7.22
CA ALA A 364 -21.79 1.16 -6.88
C ALA A 364 -21.40 2.61 -7.21
N ARG A 365 -22.35 3.43 -7.65
CA ARG A 365 -22.20 4.87 -7.89
C ARG A 365 -22.10 5.67 -6.59
N GLN A 366 -22.57 5.14 -5.47
CA GLN A 366 -22.80 5.95 -4.25
C GLN A 366 -21.58 6.08 -3.31
N PHE A 367 -20.52 5.27 -3.47
CA PHE A 367 -19.34 5.30 -2.58
C PHE A 367 -18.01 5.65 -3.28
N GLU A 368 -18.05 6.03 -4.56
CA GLU A 368 -16.87 6.43 -5.35
C GLU A 368 -16.79 7.93 -5.63
N SER A 369 -17.64 8.73 -4.99
CA SER A 369 -17.60 10.19 -5.07
C SER A 369 -16.65 10.79 -4.04
N THR A 370 -15.35 10.48 -4.14
CA THR A 370 -14.34 11.40 -3.59
C THR A 370 -13.06 11.31 -4.40
N ILE A 371 -12.93 12.27 -5.31
CA ILE A 371 -11.69 12.75 -5.95
C ILE A 371 -10.82 11.60 -6.47
N LEU A 372 -11.13 11.04 -7.65
CA LEU A 372 -10.20 10.28 -8.53
C LEU A 372 -10.92 9.60 -9.74
N ARG A 373 -12.11 10.08 -10.17
CA ARG A 373 -12.81 9.51 -11.33
C ARG A 373 -12.06 9.75 -12.64
N ASP A 374 -11.55 10.96 -12.87
CA ASP A 374 -11.04 11.33 -14.20
C ASP A 374 -9.70 10.67 -14.57
N GLY A 375 -8.79 10.46 -13.61
CA GLY A 375 -7.51 9.79 -13.89
C GLY A 375 -7.64 8.29 -14.16
N GLN A 376 -8.61 7.62 -13.51
CA GLN A 376 -8.83 6.18 -13.69
C GLN A 376 -9.76 5.88 -14.86
N ASP A 377 -10.74 6.73 -15.17
CA ASP A 377 -11.63 6.52 -16.32
C ASP A 377 -10.91 6.69 -17.68
N VAL A 378 -9.93 7.60 -17.77
CA VAL A 378 -9.06 7.72 -18.95
C VAL A 378 -8.20 6.46 -19.15
N LEU A 379 -7.69 5.86 -18.07
CA LEU A 379 -6.95 4.59 -18.12
C LEU A 379 -7.86 3.37 -18.38
N ARG A 380 -9.14 3.42 -17.98
CA ARG A 380 -10.14 2.37 -18.24
C ARG A 380 -10.57 2.31 -19.71
N ARG A 381 -10.55 3.43 -20.45
CA ARG A 381 -10.75 3.46 -21.91
C ARG A 381 -9.67 2.67 -22.67
N LEU A 382 -8.55 2.34 -22.01
CA LEU A 382 -7.49 1.45 -22.53
C LEU A 382 -7.65 -0.02 -22.10
N GLY A 383 -8.79 -0.38 -21.48
CA GLY A 383 -9.31 -1.74 -21.20
C GLY A 383 -8.27 -2.83 -20.90
N GLY A 384 -7.75 -3.46 -21.96
CA GLY A 384 -6.77 -4.55 -21.87
C GLY A 384 -5.44 -4.16 -21.22
N VAL A 385 -4.96 -2.93 -21.42
CA VAL A 385 -3.68 -2.45 -20.83
C VAL A 385 -3.82 -2.30 -19.32
N TRP A 386 -4.95 -1.74 -18.86
CA TRP A 386 -5.21 -1.55 -17.44
C TRP A 386 -5.40 -2.88 -16.69
N SER A 387 -6.04 -3.87 -17.31
CA SER A 387 -6.17 -5.22 -16.74
C SER A 387 -4.79 -5.90 -16.59
N ARG A 388 -3.96 -5.86 -17.64
CA ARG A 388 -2.59 -6.39 -17.61
C ARG A 388 -1.71 -5.69 -16.57
N TYR A 389 -1.86 -4.38 -16.42
CA TYR A 389 -1.14 -3.59 -15.42
C TYR A 389 -1.50 -3.99 -13.99
N ARG A 390 -2.80 -4.10 -13.67
CA ARG A 390 -3.24 -4.58 -12.34
C ARG A 390 -2.74 -6.00 -12.07
N HIS A 391 -2.80 -6.88 -13.07
CA HIS A 391 -2.27 -8.24 -12.95
C HIS A 391 -0.77 -8.25 -12.62
N LEU A 392 0.02 -7.39 -13.27
CA LEU A 392 1.44 -7.24 -12.97
C LEU A 392 1.66 -6.72 -11.54
N SER A 393 0.86 -5.74 -11.09
CA SER A 393 0.91 -5.21 -9.72
C SER A 393 0.65 -6.29 -8.68
N GLU A 394 -0.45 -7.05 -8.83
CA GLU A 394 -0.83 -8.15 -7.92
C GLU A 394 0.23 -9.27 -7.94
N ALA A 395 0.80 -9.56 -9.11
CA ALA A 395 1.86 -10.55 -9.25
C ALA A 395 3.16 -10.10 -8.56
N ALA A 396 3.55 -8.83 -8.70
CA ALA A 396 4.72 -8.26 -8.02
C ALA A 396 4.56 -8.25 -6.50
N GLU A 397 3.36 -7.91 -6.00
CA GLU A 397 3.03 -7.97 -4.57
C GLU A 397 3.14 -9.39 -4.00
N ASN A 398 2.72 -10.41 -4.75
CA ASN A 398 2.75 -11.79 -4.30
C ASN A 398 4.05 -12.53 -4.65
N ALA A 399 4.94 -11.98 -5.48
CA ALA A 399 6.12 -12.66 -5.99
C ALA A 399 7.03 -13.24 -4.89
N ASN A 400 7.39 -12.42 -3.90
CA ASN A 400 8.24 -12.85 -2.78
C ASN A 400 7.52 -13.80 -1.82
N ARG A 401 6.19 -13.76 -1.77
CA ARG A 401 5.36 -14.69 -0.98
C ARG A 401 5.29 -16.05 -1.64
N VAL A 402 5.10 -16.10 -2.96
CA VAL A 402 5.18 -17.34 -3.75
C VAL A 402 6.56 -17.98 -3.61
N ALA A 403 7.61 -17.18 -3.67
CA ALA A 403 8.98 -17.66 -3.44
C ALA A 403 9.15 -18.26 -2.04
N THR A 404 8.63 -17.59 -1.01
CA THR A 404 8.67 -18.06 0.39
C THR A 404 7.88 -19.34 0.59
N TYR A 405 6.66 -19.41 0.06
CA TYR A 405 5.81 -20.60 0.16
C TYR A 405 6.48 -21.83 -0.46
N GLN A 406 7.08 -21.67 -1.65
CA GLN A 406 7.77 -22.76 -2.33
C GLN A 406 9.06 -23.17 -1.61
N ALA A 407 9.80 -22.22 -1.06
CA ALA A 407 10.99 -22.51 -0.27
C ALA A 407 10.64 -23.32 0.98
N ALA A 408 9.59 -22.92 1.70
CA ALA A 408 9.09 -23.63 2.87
C ALA A 408 8.65 -25.07 2.56
N LEU A 409 7.87 -25.27 1.48
CA LEU A 409 7.48 -26.62 1.04
C LEU A 409 8.69 -27.48 0.66
N LYS A 410 9.66 -26.91 -0.07
CA LYS A 410 10.91 -27.61 -0.42
C LYS A 410 11.77 -27.97 0.80
N ALA A 411 11.68 -27.16 1.85
CA ALA A 411 12.32 -27.44 3.13
C ALA A 411 11.56 -28.50 3.97
N GLY A 412 10.50 -29.11 3.42
CA GLY A 412 9.73 -30.17 4.08
C GLY A 412 8.66 -29.65 5.05
N LYS A 413 8.38 -28.34 5.09
CA LYS A 413 7.34 -27.79 5.96
C LYS A 413 5.96 -28.09 5.40
N GLY A 414 4.99 -28.33 6.29
CA GLY A 414 3.59 -28.51 5.92
C GLY A 414 2.98 -27.26 5.28
N ARG A 415 1.88 -27.43 4.53
CA ARG A 415 1.21 -26.33 3.80
C ARG A 415 0.75 -25.19 4.71
N ALA A 416 0.21 -25.47 5.90
CA ALA A 416 -0.15 -24.43 6.87
C ALA A 416 1.05 -23.55 7.27
N GLN A 417 2.20 -24.17 7.55
CA GLN A 417 3.40 -23.44 7.93
C GLN A 417 3.94 -22.63 6.75
N ALA A 418 4.00 -23.22 5.56
CA ALA A 418 4.43 -22.52 4.35
C ALA A 418 3.52 -21.31 4.03
N ALA A 419 2.20 -21.49 4.15
CA ALA A 419 1.20 -20.42 3.96
C ALA A 419 1.38 -19.30 4.99
N TYR A 420 1.58 -19.67 6.26
CA TYR A 420 1.83 -18.73 7.34
C TYR A 420 3.10 -17.90 7.10
N GLU A 421 4.21 -18.55 6.72
CA GLU A 421 5.48 -17.86 6.47
C GLU A 421 5.42 -16.94 5.26
N ALA A 422 4.73 -17.36 4.20
CA ALA A 422 4.50 -16.53 3.02
C ALA A 422 3.68 -15.29 3.35
N ARG A 423 2.62 -15.43 4.17
CA ARG A 423 1.83 -14.29 4.62
C ARG A 423 2.61 -13.37 5.56
N ASP A 424 3.29 -13.95 6.56
CA ASP A 424 4.07 -13.24 7.58
C ASP A 424 5.34 -12.57 7.05
N LEU A 425 5.70 -12.78 5.77
CA LEU A 425 6.82 -12.07 5.17
C LEU A 425 6.68 -10.55 5.36
N MET A 426 5.47 -10.03 5.10
CA MET A 426 5.06 -8.67 5.45
C MET A 426 3.52 -8.65 5.59
N ASP A 427 3.00 -8.82 6.81
CA ASP A 427 1.54 -8.85 7.05
C ASP A 427 1.00 -7.48 7.48
N PHE A 428 0.54 -6.67 6.53
CA PHE A 428 0.00 -5.33 6.80
C PHE A 428 -1.38 -5.33 7.47
N SER A 429 -2.03 -6.49 7.60
CA SER A 429 -3.29 -6.60 8.35
C SER A 429 -3.07 -6.59 9.86
N MET A 430 -1.84 -6.81 10.31
CA MET A 430 -1.48 -6.73 11.72
C MET A 430 -1.33 -5.29 12.19
N GLN A 431 -1.70 -5.04 13.44
CA GLN A 431 -1.52 -3.76 14.12
C GLN A 431 -1.48 -3.97 15.64
N GLY A 432 -0.68 -3.17 16.35
CA GLY A 432 -0.67 -3.19 17.82
C GLY A 432 -1.92 -2.54 18.43
N ALA A 433 -2.37 -3.06 19.57
CA ALA A 433 -3.54 -2.55 20.29
C ALA A 433 -3.28 -1.27 21.12
N ALA A 434 -2.03 -0.81 21.20
CA ALA A 434 -1.71 0.44 21.89
C ALA A 434 -2.39 1.63 21.22
N LYS A 435 -3.05 2.51 21.99
CA LYS A 435 -3.78 3.68 21.46
C LYS A 435 -2.90 4.57 20.59
N SER A 436 -1.64 4.81 21.00
CA SER A 436 -0.67 5.56 20.21
C SER A 436 -0.37 4.89 18.87
N MET A 437 -0.16 3.57 18.85
CA MET A 437 0.03 2.78 17.63
C MET A 437 -1.18 2.89 16.70
N ILE A 438 -2.40 2.87 17.24
CA ILE A 438 -3.64 3.04 16.46
C ILE A 438 -3.72 4.43 15.84
N VAL A 439 -3.50 5.49 16.63
CA VAL A 439 -3.54 6.87 16.16
C VAL A 439 -2.48 7.12 15.08
N LEU A 440 -1.24 6.70 15.31
CA LEU A 440 -0.15 6.84 14.35
C LEU A 440 -0.42 6.04 13.08
N THR A 441 -0.93 4.80 13.19
CA THR A 441 -1.31 4.00 12.03
C THR A 441 -2.43 4.66 11.24
N ASP A 442 -3.40 5.30 11.87
CA ASP A 442 -4.49 5.98 11.18
C ASP A 442 -4.03 7.26 10.45
N MET A 443 -2.99 7.94 10.98
CA MET A 443 -2.53 9.24 10.51
C MET A 443 -1.37 9.18 9.52
N LEU A 444 -0.43 8.25 9.72
CA LEU A 444 0.85 8.24 9.04
C LEU A 444 0.86 7.25 7.86
N PRO A 445 1.18 7.71 6.63
CA PRO A 445 1.37 6.84 5.48
C PRO A 445 2.49 5.82 5.71
N PHE A 446 2.28 4.57 5.29
CA PHE A 446 3.25 3.48 5.37
C PHE A 446 3.78 3.10 6.77
N PHE A 447 3.45 3.84 7.82
CA PHE A 447 3.90 3.59 9.20
C PHE A 447 3.64 2.15 9.66
N ASN A 448 2.43 1.62 9.46
CA ASN A 448 2.16 0.23 9.85
C ASN A 448 3.06 -0.76 9.09
N ALA A 449 3.28 -0.56 7.79
CA ALA A 449 4.16 -1.42 6.99
C ALA A 449 5.59 -1.42 7.55
N ARG A 450 6.09 -0.25 7.97
CA ARG A 450 7.41 -0.11 8.64
C ARG A 450 7.48 -0.85 9.96
N MET A 451 6.46 -0.66 10.81
CA MET A 451 6.41 -1.34 12.10
C MET A 451 6.33 -2.86 11.95
N GLN A 452 5.59 -3.36 10.94
CA GLN A 452 5.54 -4.80 10.65
C GLN A 452 6.88 -5.31 10.09
N GLY A 453 7.55 -4.54 9.22
CA GLY A 453 8.89 -4.85 8.71
C GLY A 453 9.92 -4.97 9.83
N LEU A 454 9.96 -3.98 10.73
CA LEU A 454 10.82 -4.00 11.93
C LEU A 454 10.48 -5.17 12.86
N GLY A 455 9.20 -5.40 13.13
CA GLY A 455 8.75 -6.50 13.98
C GLY A 455 9.06 -7.87 13.40
N LYS A 456 9.02 -8.03 12.06
CA LYS A 456 9.44 -9.26 11.38
C LYS A 456 10.96 -9.44 11.43
N LEU A 457 11.74 -8.38 11.18
CA LEU A 457 13.20 -8.42 11.29
C LEU A 457 13.62 -8.83 12.71
N ALA A 458 13.05 -8.21 13.75
CA ALA A 458 13.35 -8.54 15.14
C ALA A 458 13.04 -10.01 15.47
N ARG A 459 11.90 -10.54 15.01
CA ARG A 459 11.55 -11.96 15.16
C ARG A 459 12.50 -12.88 14.38
N ALA A 460 12.92 -12.49 13.18
CA ALA A 460 13.87 -13.25 12.37
C ALA A 460 15.25 -13.31 13.02
N VAL A 461 15.75 -12.17 13.55
CA VAL A 461 17.00 -12.11 14.32
C VAL A 461 16.91 -12.98 15.57
N LYS A 462 15.79 -12.93 16.30
CA LYS A 462 15.59 -13.79 17.49
C LYS A 462 15.57 -15.28 17.13
N ALA A 463 14.96 -15.64 16.01
CA ALA A 463 14.83 -17.03 15.58
C ALA A 463 16.14 -17.61 15.01
N ASN A 464 16.88 -16.83 14.21
CA ASN A 464 18.14 -17.26 13.61
C ASN A 464 19.10 -16.07 13.41
N PRO A 465 19.79 -15.63 14.48
CA PRO A 465 20.65 -14.44 14.41
C PRO A 465 21.82 -14.64 13.44
N GLN A 466 22.41 -15.84 13.42
CA GLN A 466 23.56 -16.14 12.56
C GLN A 466 23.24 -15.99 11.08
N ALA A 467 22.09 -16.51 10.61
CA ALA A 467 21.69 -16.38 9.22
C ALA A 467 21.45 -14.93 8.81
N VAL A 468 20.75 -14.16 9.66
CA VAL A 468 20.47 -12.75 9.40
C VAL A 468 21.75 -11.92 9.42
N LEU A 469 22.64 -12.13 10.41
CA LEU A 469 23.92 -11.43 10.51
C LEU A 469 24.86 -11.78 9.34
N LYS A 470 24.90 -13.03 8.89
CA LYS A 470 25.70 -13.42 7.72
C LYS A 470 25.23 -12.70 6.46
N ARG A 471 23.92 -12.70 6.20
CA ARG A 471 23.35 -12.05 5.01
C ARG A 471 23.42 -10.52 5.11
N GLY A 472 23.16 -9.97 6.29
CA GLY A 472 23.36 -8.54 6.58
C GLY A 472 24.81 -8.12 6.41
N GLY A 473 25.77 -8.92 6.89
CA GLY A 473 27.20 -8.69 6.70
C GLY A 473 27.63 -8.70 5.24
N LEU A 474 27.01 -9.55 4.39
CA LEU A 474 27.21 -9.49 2.94
C LEU A 474 26.68 -8.18 2.34
N ILE A 475 25.54 -7.67 2.81
CA ILE A 475 25.00 -6.37 2.38
C ILE A 475 25.95 -5.25 2.81
N VAL A 476 26.45 -5.27 4.04
CA VAL A 476 27.45 -4.30 4.53
C VAL A 476 28.69 -4.36 3.64
N ALA A 477 29.28 -5.53 3.44
CA ALA A 477 30.49 -5.70 2.64
C ALA A 477 30.30 -5.19 1.21
N ALA A 478 29.19 -5.53 0.55
CA ALA A 478 28.89 -5.06 -0.80
C ALA A 478 28.66 -3.53 -0.84
N SER A 479 27.98 -2.97 0.16
CA SER A 479 27.69 -1.54 0.26
C SER A 479 28.97 -0.73 0.48
N VAL A 480 29.86 -1.23 1.34
CA VAL A 480 31.17 -0.61 1.62
C VAL A 480 32.11 -0.75 0.43
N ALA A 481 32.13 -1.90 -0.25
CA ALA A 481 32.93 -2.07 -1.46
C ALA A 481 32.47 -1.10 -2.57
N LEU A 482 31.16 -0.91 -2.73
CA LEU A 482 30.61 0.06 -3.67
C LEU A 482 30.91 1.50 -3.26
N LEU A 483 30.83 1.82 -1.96
CA LEU A 483 31.23 3.12 -1.43
C LEU A 483 32.71 3.40 -1.68
N ALA A 484 33.58 2.40 -1.48
CA ALA A 484 35.01 2.51 -1.76
C ALA A 484 35.29 2.77 -3.25
N ALA A 485 34.57 2.08 -4.15
CA ALA A 485 34.65 2.34 -5.59
C ALA A 485 34.20 3.76 -5.96
N ASN A 486 33.28 4.34 -5.18
CA ASN A 486 32.76 5.69 -5.38
C ASN A 486 33.50 6.77 -4.55
N TRP A 487 34.54 6.41 -3.78
CA TRP A 487 35.09 7.27 -2.72
C TRP A 487 35.59 8.63 -3.23
N ASP A 488 36.23 8.62 -4.40
CA ASP A 488 36.79 9.81 -5.06
C ASP A 488 36.07 10.13 -6.37
N ASP A 489 34.87 9.59 -6.59
CA ASP A 489 34.02 9.94 -7.72
C ASP A 489 33.18 11.19 -7.40
N ASP A 490 33.54 12.31 -8.03
CA ASP A 490 32.82 13.59 -7.89
C ASP A 490 31.32 13.45 -8.21
N ARG A 491 30.93 12.53 -9.11
CA ARG A 491 29.53 12.28 -9.47
C ARG A 491 28.75 11.70 -8.30
N TYR A 492 29.40 10.88 -7.46
CA TYR A 492 28.77 10.40 -6.24
C TYR A 492 28.59 11.54 -5.25
N GLU A 493 29.59 12.41 -5.09
CA GLU A 493 29.49 13.56 -4.17
C GLU A 493 28.41 14.56 -4.56
N GLU A 494 28.15 14.74 -5.86
CA GLU A 494 27.05 15.58 -6.38
C GLU A 494 25.65 15.12 -5.99
N LEU A 495 25.46 13.84 -5.64
CA LEU A 495 24.15 13.29 -5.33
C LEU A 495 23.60 13.88 -4.03
N PRO A 496 22.30 14.28 -3.99
CA PRO A 496 21.64 14.68 -2.76
C PRO A 496 21.73 13.60 -1.68
N ASP A 497 21.84 14.00 -0.42
CA ASP A 497 22.00 13.05 0.69
C ASP A 497 20.85 12.02 0.76
N TRP A 498 19.59 12.44 0.56
CA TRP A 498 18.46 11.51 0.54
C TRP A 498 18.55 10.47 -0.59
N ASP A 499 19.16 10.80 -1.73
CA ASP A 499 19.29 9.87 -2.87
C ASP A 499 20.33 8.80 -2.53
N LYS A 500 21.48 9.20 -1.96
CA LYS A 500 22.52 8.30 -1.43
C LYS A 500 21.96 7.36 -0.35
N ASP A 501 21.04 7.85 0.48
CA ASP A 501 20.52 7.10 1.62
C ASP A 501 19.51 6.01 1.26
N ILE A 502 18.81 6.14 0.13
CA ILE A 502 17.75 5.20 -0.26
C ILE A 502 18.08 4.39 -1.53
N TYR A 503 19.21 4.67 -2.19
CA TYR A 503 19.71 3.90 -3.32
C TYR A 503 21.19 3.55 -3.18
N TRP A 504 21.60 2.41 -3.74
CA TRP A 504 22.99 2.15 -4.12
C TRP A 504 23.23 2.72 -5.52
N HIS A 505 24.38 3.35 -5.75
CA HIS A 505 24.71 4.05 -6.98
C HIS A 505 25.88 3.39 -7.70
N PHE A 506 25.68 3.03 -8.97
CA PHE A 506 26.69 2.41 -9.83
C PHE A 506 26.96 3.32 -11.01
N PHE A 507 28.23 3.62 -11.26
CA PHE A 507 28.67 4.36 -12.43
C PHE A 507 29.43 3.43 -13.37
N ILE A 508 28.86 3.15 -14.53
CA ILE A 508 29.46 2.27 -15.55
C ILE A 508 29.74 3.13 -16.78
N GLY A 509 31.01 3.49 -16.99
CA GLY A 509 31.37 4.55 -17.92
C GLY A 509 30.67 5.86 -17.53
N ASP A 510 29.96 6.47 -18.47
CA ASP A 510 29.19 7.71 -18.24
C ASP A 510 27.76 7.45 -17.73
N GLN A 511 27.33 6.19 -17.66
CA GLN A 511 25.96 5.85 -17.28
C GLN A 511 25.82 5.70 -15.76
N HIS A 512 24.84 6.39 -15.19
CA HIS A 512 24.52 6.30 -13.77
C HIS A 512 23.28 5.42 -13.53
N PHE A 513 23.51 4.24 -12.93
CA PHE A 513 22.49 3.32 -12.46
C PHE A 513 22.28 3.47 -10.95
N ARG A 514 21.06 3.20 -10.48
CA ARG A 514 20.75 3.15 -9.06
C ARG A 514 19.81 2.00 -8.71
N LEU A 515 20.04 1.40 -7.56
CA LEU A 515 19.29 0.26 -7.05
C LEU A 515 18.64 0.64 -5.71
N PRO A 516 17.30 0.57 -5.56
CA PRO A 516 16.65 0.94 -4.31
C PRO A 516 17.08 0.03 -3.16
N LYS A 517 17.51 0.63 -2.06
CA LYS A 517 17.78 -0.06 -0.81
C LYS A 517 16.46 -0.50 -0.16
N PRO A 518 16.38 -1.72 0.44
CA PRO A 518 15.29 -2.10 1.32
C PRO A 518 15.18 -1.12 2.49
N PHE A 519 14.01 -0.97 3.09
CA PHE A 519 13.82 0.07 4.11
C PHE A 519 14.57 -0.23 5.41
N GLU A 520 14.09 -1.17 6.24
CA GLU A 520 14.68 -1.45 7.55
C GLU A 520 16.07 -2.08 7.41
N ILE A 521 16.22 -3.03 6.48
CA ILE A 521 17.47 -3.74 6.23
C ILE A 521 18.50 -2.83 5.54
N GLY A 522 18.08 -1.99 4.60
CA GLY A 522 18.99 -1.05 3.95
C GLY A 522 19.45 0.05 4.90
N LEU A 523 18.58 0.54 5.79
CA LEU A 523 18.99 1.45 6.86
C LEU A 523 20.09 0.81 7.73
N MET A 524 19.83 -0.38 8.27
CA MET A 524 20.72 -1.04 9.23
C MET A 524 22.02 -1.56 8.62
N PHE A 525 21.97 -2.17 7.43
CA PHE A 525 23.09 -2.91 6.83
C PHE A 525 23.71 -2.23 5.60
N ALA A 526 23.19 -1.09 5.15
CA ALA A 526 23.81 -0.31 4.07
C ALA A 526 24.05 1.14 4.50
N THR A 527 22.99 1.92 4.68
CA THR A 527 23.07 3.38 4.86
C THR A 527 23.80 3.77 6.14
N LEU A 528 23.52 3.15 7.29
CA LEU A 528 24.24 3.45 8.53
C LEU A 528 25.75 3.13 8.43
N PRO A 529 26.17 1.93 7.99
CA PRO A 529 27.59 1.64 7.74
C PRO A 529 28.26 2.60 6.75
N GLU A 530 27.60 2.90 5.63
CA GLU A 530 28.12 3.83 4.61
C GLU A 530 28.37 5.22 5.21
N ARG A 531 27.40 5.79 5.93
CA ARG A 531 27.52 7.10 6.57
C ARG A 531 28.57 7.10 7.69
N MET A 532 28.66 6.02 8.46
CA MET A 532 29.69 5.86 9.48
C MET A 532 31.10 5.88 8.88
N ILE A 533 31.34 5.14 7.79
CA ILE A 533 32.64 5.10 7.11
C ILE A 533 32.97 6.46 6.48
N ARG A 534 31.98 7.16 5.93
CA ARG A 534 32.18 8.52 5.40
C ARG A 534 32.53 9.53 6.50
N ALA A 535 31.93 9.40 7.68
CA ALA A 535 32.27 10.23 8.84
C ALA A 535 33.68 9.93 9.35
N ILE A 536 34.05 8.65 9.50
CA ILE A 536 35.39 8.23 9.94
C ILE A 536 36.46 8.64 8.92
N GLY A 537 36.19 8.50 7.63
CA GLY A 537 37.09 8.87 6.55
C GLY A 537 37.09 10.36 6.20
N GLY A 538 36.44 11.21 6.99
CA GLY A 538 36.49 12.66 6.84
C GLY A 538 35.72 13.24 5.64
N LYS A 539 34.91 12.44 4.94
CA LYS A 539 34.00 12.93 3.87
C LYS A 539 32.74 13.59 4.45
N GLU A 540 32.42 13.35 5.72
CA GLU A 540 31.29 13.95 6.43
C GLU A 540 31.67 14.38 7.85
N SER A 541 31.16 15.53 8.29
CA SER A 541 31.33 15.96 9.68
C SER A 541 30.47 15.13 10.64
N GLY A 542 30.91 14.96 11.89
CA GLY A 542 30.13 14.23 12.90
C GLY A 542 28.72 14.81 13.13
N LYS A 543 28.57 16.13 13.01
CA LYS A 543 27.27 16.82 13.08
C LYS A 543 26.38 16.47 11.88
N LYS A 544 26.94 16.43 10.66
CA LYS A 544 26.20 16.01 9.46
C LYS A 544 25.77 14.54 9.58
N PHE A 545 26.68 13.66 10.02
CA PHE A 545 26.39 12.26 10.30
C PHE A 545 25.21 12.11 11.28
N ALA A 546 25.27 12.74 12.45
CA ALA A 546 24.20 12.66 13.44
C ALA A 546 22.84 13.17 12.90
N LYS A 547 22.85 14.27 12.14
CA LYS A 547 21.66 14.81 11.49
C LYS A 547 21.07 13.82 10.48
N LEU A 548 21.91 13.24 9.61
CA LEU A 548 21.47 12.29 8.60
C LEU A 548 20.98 10.98 9.21
N VAL A 549 21.60 10.49 10.29
CA VAL A 549 21.13 9.31 11.02
C VAL A 549 19.73 9.57 11.61
N ALA A 550 19.55 10.71 12.28
CA ALA A 550 18.25 11.08 12.84
C ALA A 550 17.18 11.25 11.74
N HIS A 551 17.53 11.92 10.64
CA HIS A 551 16.69 12.09 9.45
C HIS A 551 16.27 10.75 8.86
N ASN A 552 17.23 9.85 8.62
CA ASN A 552 16.97 8.53 8.06
C ASN A 552 16.10 7.67 8.98
N PHE A 553 16.28 7.76 10.29
CA PHE A 553 15.42 7.07 11.24
C PHE A 553 13.98 7.60 11.17
N MET A 554 13.79 8.92 11.14
CA MET A 554 12.45 9.53 11.06
C MET A 554 11.76 9.26 9.73
N GLU A 555 12.47 9.44 8.61
CA GLU A 555 11.91 9.35 7.26
C GLU A 555 11.78 7.89 6.79
N GLN A 556 12.84 7.07 6.91
CA GLN A 556 12.79 5.70 6.38
C GLN A 556 11.83 4.82 7.19
N LEU A 557 11.65 5.08 8.49
CA LEU A 557 10.70 4.36 9.34
C LEU A 557 9.33 5.04 9.44
N ALA A 558 9.10 6.15 8.71
CA ALA A 558 7.86 6.90 8.69
C ALA A 558 7.37 7.37 10.08
N PHE A 559 8.31 7.82 10.92
CA PHE A 559 8.05 8.34 12.28
C PHE A 559 7.76 9.84 12.34
N ASN A 560 7.76 10.57 11.21
CA ASN A 560 7.34 11.97 11.19
C ASN A 560 5.89 12.08 11.72
N PRO A 561 5.64 12.72 12.89
CA PRO A 561 4.35 12.68 13.55
C PRO A 561 3.30 13.59 12.88
N ILE A 562 3.69 14.38 11.87
CA ILE A 562 2.78 15.28 11.18
C ILE A 562 1.87 14.45 10.25
N PRO A 563 0.54 14.44 10.47
CA PRO A 563 -0.37 13.67 9.62
C PRO A 563 -0.36 14.17 8.18
N GLN A 564 -0.60 13.27 7.22
CA GLN A 564 -0.52 13.59 5.80
C GLN A 564 -1.45 14.74 5.37
N ILE A 565 -2.57 14.93 6.08
CA ILE A 565 -3.49 16.04 5.80
C ILE A 565 -2.86 17.42 6.08
N ALA A 566 -1.95 17.50 7.05
CA ALA A 566 -1.29 18.75 7.47
C ALA A 566 0.13 18.86 6.90
N LEU A 567 0.79 17.75 6.58
CA LEU A 567 2.20 17.72 6.19
C LEU A 567 2.51 18.63 4.99
N PRO A 568 1.87 18.50 3.80
CA PRO A 568 2.19 19.37 2.66
C PRO A 568 1.90 20.86 2.91
N LEU A 569 0.91 21.16 3.76
CA LEU A 569 0.61 22.54 4.17
C LEU A 569 1.69 23.09 5.09
N ALA A 570 2.10 22.31 6.09
CA ALA A 570 3.18 22.68 6.99
C ALA A 570 4.47 22.92 6.20
N GLU A 571 4.84 22.00 5.31
CA GLU A 571 5.98 22.12 4.40
C GLU A 571 5.90 23.39 3.55
N SER A 572 4.73 23.69 2.98
CA SER A 572 4.49 24.92 2.20
C SER A 572 4.57 26.19 3.05
N LEU A 573 4.11 26.16 4.31
CA LEU A 573 4.15 27.30 5.22
C LEU A 573 5.58 27.60 5.68
N VAL A 574 6.33 26.56 6.07
CA VAL A 574 7.74 26.71 6.51
C VAL A 574 8.73 26.75 5.34
N ASN A 575 8.24 26.56 4.11
CA ASN A 575 9.03 26.47 2.89
C ASN A 575 10.16 25.42 2.99
N TYR A 576 9.83 24.23 3.47
CA TYR A 576 10.79 23.16 3.73
C TYR A 576 10.15 21.80 3.48
N ASP A 577 10.71 21.02 2.56
CA ASP A 577 10.33 19.64 2.29
C ASP A 577 11.08 18.73 3.27
N PHE A 578 10.33 18.08 4.17
CA PHE A 578 10.89 17.24 5.22
C PHE A 578 11.48 15.94 4.68
N PHE A 579 11.07 15.48 3.49
CA PHE A 579 11.64 14.30 2.85
C PHE A 579 13.00 14.60 2.24
N SER A 580 13.06 15.62 1.36
CA SER A 580 14.31 15.96 0.65
C SER A 580 15.29 16.78 1.49
N GLY A 581 14.80 17.41 2.56
CA GLY A 581 15.59 18.25 3.46
C GLY A 581 15.92 19.64 2.89
N ASN A 582 15.21 20.05 1.83
CA ASN A 582 15.47 21.24 1.03
C ASN A 582 14.27 22.20 0.99
N PRO A 583 14.49 23.50 0.71
CA PRO A 583 13.39 24.44 0.57
C PRO A 583 12.60 24.22 -0.72
N ILE A 584 11.28 24.44 -0.67
CA ILE A 584 10.39 24.32 -1.84
C ILE A 584 10.63 25.47 -2.82
N GLU A 585 10.67 26.70 -2.30
CA GLU A 585 11.08 27.92 -3.00
C GLU A 585 12.54 28.23 -2.64
N GLY A 586 13.38 28.32 -3.65
CA GLY A 586 14.80 28.62 -3.47
C GLY A 586 15.04 30.11 -3.24
N MET A 587 16.28 30.47 -2.89
CA MET A 587 16.67 31.86 -2.67
C MET A 587 16.47 32.75 -3.91
N ALA A 588 16.53 32.17 -5.12
CA ALA A 588 16.25 32.89 -6.37
C ALA A 588 14.79 33.34 -6.49
N ASP A 589 13.85 32.65 -5.81
CA ASP A 589 12.42 32.95 -5.83
C ASP A 589 12.03 34.05 -4.83
N ALA A 590 12.89 34.33 -3.83
CA ALA A 590 12.58 35.20 -2.69
C ALA A 590 12.23 36.65 -3.10
N ASN A 591 12.81 37.13 -4.21
CA ASN A 591 12.57 38.48 -4.74
C ASN A 591 11.51 38.53 -5.84
N LEU A 592 10.83 37.41 -6.11
CA LEU A 592 9.75 37.34 -7.09
C LEU A 592 8.39 37.45 -6.40
N LEU A 593 7.42 38.05 -7.09
CA LEU A 593 6.01 37.94 -6.72
C LEU A 593 5.63 36.47 -6.61
N SER A 594 4.78 36.14 -5.64
CA SER A 594 4.39 34.75 -5.33
C SER A 594 3.94 33.98 -6.58
N GLY A 595 3.00 34.52 -7.38
CA GLY A 595 2.55 33.91 -8.64
C GLY A 595 3.64 33.69 -9.70
N ALA A 596 4.77 34.41 -9.63
CA ALA A 596 5.90 34.28 -10.55
C ALA A 596 6.99 33.30 -10.08
N ARG A 597 6.81 32.63 -8.93
CA ARG A 597 7.78 31.67 -8.35
C ARG A 597 7.64 30.29 -8.99
N TYR A 598 8.08 30.17 -10.23
CA TYR A 598 8.10 28.90 -10.97
C TYR A 598 9.44 28.69 -11.68
N ASP A 599 9.75 27.44 -11.97
CA ASP A 599 10.88 27.08 -12.81
C ASP A 599 10.51 25.99 -13.82
N GLN A 600 11.52 25.46 -14.46
CA GLN A 600 11.46 24.45 -15.52
C GLN A 600 10.75 23.16 -15.14
N ARG A 601 10.70 22.87 -13.84
CA ARG A 601 10.12 21.65 -13.27
C ARG A 601 8.69 21.89 -12.81
N THR A 602 8.26 23.15 -12.71
CA THR A 602 6.93 23.53 -12.27
C THR A 602 5.90 23.32 -13.38
N SER A 603 4.82 22.61 -13.06
CA SER A 603 3.73 22.29 -13.98
C SER A 603 3.02 23.54 -14.49
N LEU A 604 2.53 23.50 -15.73
CA LEU A 604 1.75 24.59 -16.31
C LEU A 604 0.43 24.80 -15.58
N LEU A 605 -0.20 23.72 -15.12
CA LEU A 605 -1.43 23.82 -14.33
C LEU A 605 -1.18 24.63 -13.05
N ALA A 606 -0.10 24.33 -12.33
CA ALA A 606 0.25 25.11 -11.14
C ALA A 606 0.62 26.56 -11.46
N ARG A 607 1.22 26.83 -12.62
CA ARG A 607 1.48 28.21 -13.08
C ARG A 607 0.18 28.98 -13.33
N GLN A 608 -0.77 28.38 -14.04
CA GLN A 608 -2.07 29.01 -14.32
C GLN A 608 -2.83 29.31 -13.03
N ILE A 609 -2.88 28.34 -12.10
CA ILE A 609 -3.51 28.53 -10.79
C ILE A 609 -2.77 29.62 -9.99
N GLY A 610 -1.44 29.60 -10.00
CA GLY A 610 -0.64 30.55 -9.25
C GLY A 610 -0.74 31.98 -9.77
N GLU A 611 -0.86 32.16 -11.08
CA GLU A 611 -1.11 33.46 -11.71
C GLU A 611 -2.47 34.04 -11.32
N GLN A 612 -3.52 33.20 -11.32
CA GLN A 612 -4.89 33.64 -10.98
C GLN A 612 -5.06 33.93 -9.48
N LEU A 613 -4.48 33.10 -8.61
CA LEU A 613 -4.67 33.19 -7.15
C LEU A 613 -3.58 34.03 -6.46
N GLY A 614 -2.54 34.46 -7.19
CA GLY A 614 -1.34 35.08 -6.61
C GLY A 614 -0.53 34.12 -5.73
N TRP A 615 -0.74 32.82 -5.86
CA TRP A 615 -0.07 31.77 -5.08
C TRP A 615 1.15 31.25 -5.79
N SER A 616 2.14 30.77 -5.03
CA SER A 616 3.36 30.21 -5.62
C SER A 616 3.09 28.92 -6.38
N PRO A 617 3.37 28.88 -7.70
CA PRO A 617 3.23 27.66 -8.49
C PRO A 617 4.04 26.47 -7.94
N LYS A 618 5.25 26.72 -7.42
CA LYS A 618 6.07 25.68 -6.76
C LYS A 618 5.37 25.07 -5.54
N LYS A 619 4.72 25.89 -4.72
CA LYS A 619 3.95 25.42 -3.57
C LYS A 619 2.67 24.70 -4.00
N ILE A 620 1.99 25.15 -5.04
CA ILE A 620 0.81 24.45 -5.58
C ILE A 620 1.19 23.05 -6.08
N ASP A 621 2.27 22.93 -6.85
CA ASP A 621 2.80 21.63 -7.29
C ASP A 621 3.15 20.74 -6.09
N HIS A 622 3.82 21.30 -5.09
CA HIS A 622 4.18 20.57 -3.88
C HIS A 622 2.94 20.10 -3.09
N LEU A 623 1.89 20.92 -2.98
CA LEU A 623 0.63 20.52 -2.34
C LEU A 623 -0.05 19.38 -3.09
N ILE A 624 -0.18 19.50 -4.43
CA ILE A 624 -0.82 18.47 -5.27
C ILE A 624 -0.05 17.15 -5.13
N THR A 625 1.27 17.18 -5.33
CA THR A 625 2.12 15.99 -5.25
C THR A 625 2.24 15.46 -3.81
N GLY A 626 2.23 16.31 -2.80
CA GLY A 626 2.24 15.92 -1.39
C GLY A 626 0.96 15.18 -0.98
N TYR A 627 -0.21 15.57 -1.47
CA TYR A 627 -1.47 14.90 -1.12
C TYR A 627 -1.75 13.63 -1.93
N THR A 628 -1.32 13.60 -3.19
CA THR A 628 -1.69 12.52 -4.12
C THR A 628 -0.51 11.61 -4.48
N GLY A 629 0.71 11.98 -4.08
CA GLY A 629 1.93 11.25 -4.32
C GLY A 629 2.31 11.22 -5.80
N THR A 630 2.79 10.07 -6.25
CA THR A 630 3.27 9.88 -7.62
C THR A 630 2.14 9.99 -8.66
N LEU A 631 0.91 9.64 -8.27
CA LEU A 631 -0.27 9.83 -9.13
C LEU A 631 -0.46 11.30 -9.50
N GLY A 632 -0.36 12.22 -8.54
CA GLY A 632 -0.43 13.66 -8.83
C GLY A 632 0.65 14.11 -9.79
N ALA A 633 1.88 13.65 -9.60
CA ALA A 633 2.98 13.98 -10.48
C ALA A 633 2.72 13.51 -11.93
N TYR A 634 2.11 12.35 -12.14
CA TYR A 634 1.71 11.89 -13.48
C TYR A 634 0.53 12.67 -14.05
N VAL A 635 -0.48 13.00 -13.23
CA VAL A 635 -1.61 13.82 -13.66
C VAL A 635 -1.12 15.20 -14.09
N LEU A 636 -0.28 15.85 -13.30
CA LEU A 636 0.34 17.14 -13.66
C LEU A 636 1.16 17.02 -14.94
N GLY A 637 1.99 15.98 -15.08
CA GLY A 637 2.75 15.74 -16.30
C GLY A 637 1.88 15.51 -17.55
N ALA A 638 0.72 14.86 -17.40
CA ALA A 638 -0.24 14.66 -18.48
C ALA A 638 -0.98 15.96 -18.83
N MET A 639 -1.40 16.74 -17.83
CA MET A 639 -2.02 18.05 -18.03
C MET A 639 -1.05 19.02 -18.70
N ASP A 640 0.23 18.98 -18.36
CA ASP A 640 1.27 19.75 -19.04
C ASP A 640 1.35 19.44 -20.54
N ILE A 641 1.14 18.17 -20.96
CA ILE A 641 1.10 17.81 -22.38
C ILE A 641 -0.13 18.43 -23.05
N VAL A 642 -1.30 18.33 -22.42
CA VAL A 642 -2.57 18.85 -22.94
C VAL A 642 -2.55 20.38 -23.03
N LEU A 643 -2.20 21.07 -21.95
CA LEU A 643 -2.16 22.53 -21.89
C LEU A 643 -1.15 23.13 -22.88
N ARG A 644 -0.06 22.42 -23.20
CA ARG A 644 0.87 22.81 -24.26
C ARG A 644 0.31 22.60 -25.66
N GLY A 645 -0.47 21.55 -25.88
CA GLY A 645 -1.13 21.31 -27.17
C GLY A 645 -2.23 22.34 -27.46
N MET A 646 -2.80 22.95 -26.42
CA MET A 646 -3.87 23.95 -26.54
C MET A 646 -3.37 25.40 -26.53
N GLY A 647 -2.12 25.66 -26.18
CA GLY A 647 -1.57 27.02 -26.04
C GLY A 647 -0.26 27.21 -26.79
N GLU A 648 0.17 28.47 -26.93
CA GLU A 648 1.38 28.86 -27.66
C GLU A 648 2.67 28.70 -26.83
N TYR A 649 2.85 27.56 -26.15
CA TYR A 649 3.99 27.34 -25.23
C TYR A 649 5.26 26.80 -25.92
N GLY A 650 5.22 26.57 -27.23
CA GLY A 650 6.31 25.97 -28.03
C GLY A 650 6.59 24.50 -27.68
N GLU A 651 7.51 23.86 -28.43
CA GLU A 651 7.90 22.46 -28.16
C GLU A 651 8.62 22.30 -26.81
N ARG A 652 8.36 21.20 -26.09
CA ARG A 652 9.12 20.89 -24.86
C ARG A 652 10.54 20.44 -25.19
N PRO A 653 11.55 20.69 -24.34
CA PRO A 653 12.83 19.99 -24.44
C PRO A 653 12.60 18.48 -24.51
N ALA A 654 13.37 17.78 -25.35
CA ALA A 654 13.29 16.33 -25.46
C ALA A 654 13.51 15.69 -24.08
N LEU A 655 12.73 14.65 -23.76
CA LEU A 655 12.85 13.97 -22.48
C LEU A 655 14.21 13.32 -22.36
N ARG A 656 14.83 13.48 -21.19
CA ARG A 656 16.04 12.77 -20.79
C ARG A 656 15.68 11.44 -20.13
N VAL A 657 16.66 10.53 -20.07
CA VAL A 657 16.48 9.23 -19.44
C VAL A 657 16.09 9.34 -17.95
N ASP A 658 16.64 10.33 -17.24
CA ASP A 658 16.30 10.65 -15.84
C ASP A 658 14.92 11.31 -15.64
N GLU A 659 14.20 11.60 -16.71
CA GLU A 659 12.84 12.15 -16.69
C GLU A 659 11.78 11.12 -17.07
N LEU A 660 12.19 10.05 -17.76
CA LEU A 660 11.28 8.99 -18.20
C LEU A 660 10.63 8.33 -16.97
N PRO A 661 9.28 8.31 -16.90
CA PRO A 661 8.56 7.58 -15.86
C PRO A 661 9.06 6.14 -15.76
N VAL A 662 9.08 5.60 -14.53
CA VAL A 662 9.66 4.28 -14.21
C VAL A 662 11.18 4.22 -14.37
N ILE A 663 11.73 4.52 -15.55
CA ILE A 663 13.14 4.41 -15.90
C ILE A 663 14.00 5.27 -14.98
N LYS A 664 13.57 6.51 -14.71
CA LYS A 664 14.27 7.43 -13.79
C LYS A 664 14.54 6.82 -12.42
N SER A 665 13.77 5.83 -12.00
CA SER A 665 13.94 5.14 -10.71
C SER A 665 15.19 4.27 -10.65
N PHE A 666 15.76 3.89 -11.79
CA PHE A 666 16.88 2.95 -11.90
C PHE A 666 18.03 3.45 -12.78
N LEU A 667 17.75 4.31 -13.75
CA LEU A 667 18.74 4.86 -14.67
C LEU A 667 18.59 6.39 -14.70
N ARG A 668 19.67 7.08 -14.38
CA ARG A 668 19.78 8.54 -14.52
C ARG A 668 20.42 8.96 -15.85
N GLY A 669 21.10 8.02 -16.52
CA GLY A 669 21.83 8.31 -17.75
C GLY A 669 23.11 9.11 -17.47
N SER A 670 23.57 9.86 -18.47
CA SER A 670 24.82 10.65 -18.43
C SER A 670 24.59 12.16 -18.39
N ALA A 671 23.32 12.60 -18.40
CA ALA A 671 23.00 14.02 -18.53
C ALA A 671 23.18 14.76 -17.20
N ALA A 672 23.62 16.02 -17.26
CA ALA A 672 23.96 16.81 -16.08
C ALA A 672 22.77 16.92 -15.10
N PRO A 673 22.94 16.66 -13.79
CA PRO A 673 21.83 16.67 -12.84
C PRO A 673 21.11 18.02 -12.77
N LYS A 674 19.77 18.01 -12.69
CA LYS A 674 18.99 19.25 -12.52
C LYS A 674 19.15 19.89 -11.14
N SER A 675 19.52 19.10 -10.14
CA SER A 675 19.81 19.52 -8.77
C SER A 675 20.96 18.68 -8.25
N THR A 676 21.82 19.28 -7.42
CA THR A 676 23.00 18.63 -6.81
C THR A 676 23.09 19.01 -5.34
N GLN A 677 23.73 18.17 -4.53
CA GLN A 677 24.01 18.49 -3.13
C GLN A 677 24.79 19.80 -3.00
N TYR A 678 25.71 20.08 -3.92
CA TYR A 678 26.46 21.34 -3.95
C TYR A 678 25.55 22.56 -4.15
N SER A 679 24.43 22.44 -4.87
CA SER A 679 23.48 23.55 -5.00
C SER A 679 22.83 23.87 -3.66
N ASP A 680 22.43 22.84 -2.92
CA ASP A 680 21.81 22.99 -1.60
C ASP A 680 22.82 23.56 -0.58
N ASP A 681 24.05 23.04 -0.60
CA ASP A 681 25.16 23.52 0.22
C ASP A 681 25.50 24.97 -0.07
N PHE A 682 25.57 25.35 -1.36
CA PHE A 682 25.83 26.72 -1.78
C PHE A 682 24.80 27.70 -1.25
N TYR A 683 23.50 27.39 -1.35
CA TYR A 683 22.44 28.26 -0.83
C TYR A 683 22.45 28.35 0.70
N ARG A 684 22.75 27.24 1.39
CA ARG A 684 22.92 27.25 2.85
C ARG A 684 24.08 28.15 3.28
N MET A 685 25.23 28.01 2.63
CA MET A 685 26.40 28.87 2.87
C MET A 685 26.08 30.34 2.60
N MET A 686 25.37 30.63 1.50
CA MET A 686 24.92 31.98 1.18
C MET A 686 24.02 32.56 2.28
N GLN A 687 23.05 31.78 2.75
CA GLN A 687 22.12 32.19 3.81
C GLN A 687 22.89 32.51 5.10
N GLN A 688 23.79 31.63 5.53
CA GLN A 688 24.61 31.83 6.71
C GLN A 688 25.50 33.07 6.58
N ALA A 689 26.16 33.27 5.43
CA ALA A 689 26.98 34.46 5.18
C ALA A 689 26.18 35.77 5.22
N ASN A 690 24.95 35.75 4.67
CA ASN A 690 24.06 36.91 4.71
C ASN A 690 23.48 37.16 6.11
N GLN A 691 23.20 36.12 6.90
CA GLN A 691 22.77 36.26 8.29
C GLN A 691 23.86 36.90 9.14
N VAL A 692 25.10 36.40 9.08
CA VAL A 692 26.23 36.99 9.81
C VAL A 692 26.44 38.44 9.40
N TYR A 693 26.45 38.74 8.09
CA TYR A 693 26.58 40.11 7.60
C TYR A 693 25.44 41.01 8.07
N GLY A 694 24.19 40.53 7.99
CA GLY A 694 23.01 41.28 8.43
C GLY A 694 23.05 41.62 9.92
N THR A 695 23.43 40.65 10.76
CA THR A 695 23.61 40.85 12.21
C THR A 695 24.69 41.87 12.51
N VAL A 696 25.85 41.76 11.85
CA VAL A 696 26.95 42.72 11.98
C VAL A 696 26.50 44.14 11.62
N GLN A 697 25.77 44.31 10.51
CA GLN A 697 25.27 45.63 10.10
C GLN A 697 24.19 46.17 11.04
N ARG A 698 23.31 45.30 11.54
CA ARG A 698 22.29 45.66 12.53
C ARG A 698 22.94 46.17 13.82
N TRP A 699 23.89 45.43 14.38
CA TRP A 699 24.59 45.84 15.61
C TRP A 699 25.41 47.12 15.44
N LYS A 700 25.96 47.38 14.24
CA LYS A 700 26.58 48.68 13.93
C LYS A 700 25.57 49.82 14.01
N ARG A 701 24.37 49.64 13.44
CA ARG A 701 23.28 50.64 13.51
C ARG A 701 22.76 50.83 14.94
N GLU A 702 22.69 49.76 15.72
CA GLU A 702 22.30 49.77 17.14
C GLU A 702 23.41 50.26 18.09
N ARG A 703 24.57 50.72 17.57
CA ARG A 703 25.76 51.16 18.34
C ARG A 703 26.38 50.08 19.25
N ARG A 704 26.05 48.80 19.06
CA ARG A 704 26.68 47.64 19.71
C ARG A 704 28.01 47.29 19.05
N LEU A 705 28.99 48.19 19.14
CA LEU A 705 30.22 48.13 18.37
C LEU A 705 31.18 47.01 18.82
N GLN A 706 31.19 46.67 20.12
CA GLN A 706 32.01 45.59 20.65
C GLN A 706 31.53 44.23 20.13
N ASP A 707 30.25 43.89 20.35
CA ASP A 707 29.61 42.67 19.86
C ASP A 707 29.75 42.52 18.34
N SER A 708 29.60 43.62 17.59
CA SER A 708 29.78 43.61 16.12
C SER A 708 31.22 43.28 15.71
N ARG A 709 32.22 43.84 16.41
CA ARG A 709 33.64 43.56 16.14
C ARG A 709 34.02 42.14 16.53
N GLU A 710 33.48 41.63 17.63
CA GLU A 710 33.66 40.25 18.08
C GLU A 710 33.12 39.27 17.06
N LEU A 711 31.84 39.40 16.67
CA LEU A 711 31.24 38.54 15.64
C LEU A 711 31.95 38.66 14.28
N GLN A 712 32.42 39.86 13.91
CA GLN A 712 33.25 40.04 12.71
C GLN A 712 34.58 39.28 12.77
N ARG A 713 35.19 39.18 13.95
CA ARG A 713 36.45 38.45 14.16
C ARG A 713 36.20 36.95 14.15
N GLU A 714 35.22 36.48 14.90
CA GLU A 714 34.83 35.07 14.97
C GLU A 714 34.45 34.53 13.59
N GLN A 715 33.63 35.28 12.85
CA GLN A 715 33.09 34.85 11.55
C GLN A 715 33.79 35.51 10.37
N ARG A 716 35.06 35.91 10.54
CA ARG A 716 35.86 36.61 9.51
C ARG A 716 35.88 35.86 8.19
N HIS A 717 36.07 34.54 8.24
CA HIS A 717 36.14 33.70 7.04
C HIS A 717 34.79 33.63 6.31
N ILE A 718 33.69 33.47 7.03
CA ILE A 718 32.33 33.50 6.46
C ILE A 718 32.05 34.85 5.80
N LEU A 719 32.38 35.97 6.46
CA LEU A 719 32.19 37.31 5.91
C LEU A 719 33.04 37.57 4.67
N ALA A 720 34.32 37.17 4.69
CA ALA A 720 35.23 37.30 3.55
C ALA A 720 34.78 36.48 2.34
N SER A 721 34.02 35.40 2.58
CA SER A 721 33.48 34.52 1.56
C SER A 721 32.28 35.15 0.82
N ARG A 722 31.50 36.02 1.49
CA ARG A 722 30.24 36.58 0.99
C ARG A 722 30.32 37.24 -0.39
N PRO A 723 31.30 38.11 -0.71
CA PRO A 723 31.37 38.73 -2.04
C PRO A 723 31.52 37.70 -3.17
N ARG A 724 32.26 36.61 -2.93
CA ARG A 724 32.46 35.53 -3.91
C ARG A 724 31.20 34.69 -4.07
N LEU A 725 30.50 34.40 -2.97
CA LEU A 725 29.19 33.75 -3.02
C LEU A 725 28.22 34.59 -3.85
N ASN A 726 28.11 35.89 -3.59
CA ASN A 726 27.23 36.79 -4.34
C ASN A 726 27.54 36.83 -5.85
N ARG A 727 28.83 36.87 -6.24
CA ARG A 727 29.22 36.78 -7.66
C ARG A 727 28.77 35.46 -8.29
N THR A 728 28.96 34.35 -7.57
CA THR A 728 28.52 33.03 -8.03
C THR A 728 27.00 32.98 -8.20
N GLN A 729 26.24 33.54 -7.26
CA GLN A 729 24.79 33.63 -7.35
C GLN A 729 24.31 34.45 -8.55
N GLN A 730 25.02 35.54 -8.88
CA GLN A 730 24.72 36.33 -10.06
C GLN A 730 24.92 35.53 -11.35
N GLN A 731 26.02 34.76 -11.45
CA GLN A 731 26.28 33.87 -12.58
C GLN A 731 25.22 32.76 -12.70
N VAL A 732 24.88 32.11 -11.57
CA VAL A 732 23.82 31.09 -11.53
C VAL A 732 22.48 31.68 -11.97
N ARG A 733 22.14 32.89 -11.52
CA ARG A 733 20.92 33.59 -11.94
C ARG A 733 20.90 33.85 -13.44
N GLN A 734 22.00 34.35 -14.01
CA GLN A 734 22.12 34.58 -15.46
C GLN A 734 21.94 33.29 -16.25
N LEU A 735 22.57 32.19 -15.81
CA LEU A 735 22.40 30.88 -16.43
C LEU A 735 20.93 30.44 -16.36
N ASN A 736 20.30 30.46 -15.18
CA ASN A 736 18.90 30.08 -15.03
C ASN A 736 17.97 30.90 -15.94
N SER A 737 18.19 32.21 -16.08
CA SER A 737 17.46 33.06 -17.02
C SER A 737 17.65 32.61 -18.48
N GLN A 738 18.87 32.28 -18.90
CA GLN A 738 19.13 31.73 -20.23
C GLN A 738 18.40 30.40 -20.46
N ILE A 739 18.43 29.50 -19.46
CA ILE A 739 17.73 28.22 -19.58
C ILE A 739 16.20 28.46 -19.72
N GLN A 740 15.63 29.40 -18.97
CA GLN A 740 14.21 29.78 -19.08
C GLN A 740 13.87 30.35 -20.47
N MET A 741 14.72 31.23 -21.01
CA MET A 741 14.53 31.78 -22.36
C MET A 741 14.55 30.70 -23.45
N ILE A 742 15.45 29.72 -23.34
CA ILE A 742 15.52 28.59 -24.29
C ILE A 742 14.24 27.74 -24.23
N GLN A 743 13.67 27.54 -23.04
CA GLN A 743 12.43 26.77 -22.90
C GLN A 743 11.26 27.44 -23.59
N LEU A 744 11.10 28.76 -23.40
CA LEU A 744 10.02 29.55 -23.99
C LEU A 744 10.21 29.80 -25.50
N HIS A 745 11.37 29.46 -26.06
CA HIS A 745 11.68 29.72 -27.46
C HIS A 745 10.78 28.89 -28.39
N THR A 746 9.96 29.52 -29.22
CA THR A 746 8.98 28.82 -30.06
C THR A 746 9.57 28.14 -31.29
N ARG A 747 10.74 28.58 -31.77
CA ARG A 747 11.38 28.08 -33.01
C ARG A 747 12.47 27.02 -32.82
N LEU A 748 12.86 26.69 -31.58
CA LEU A 748 13.88 25.66 -31.35
C LEU A 748 13.19 24.30 -31.26
N SER A 749 13.77 23.28 -31.89
CA SER A 749 13.29 21.91 -31.77
C SER A 749 13.48 21.38 -30.34
N ALA A 750 12.70 20.36 -29.98
CA ALA A 750 12.83 19.67 -28.69
C ALA A 750 14.27 19.23 -28.36
N GLU A 751 14.99 18.69 -29.35
CA GLU A 751 16.35 18.19 -29.16
C GLU A 751 17.37 19.31 -28.99
N GLU A 752 17.29 20.37 -29.79
CA GLU A 752 18.15 21.55 -29.64
C GLU A 752 17.94 22.23 -28.28
N LYS A 753 16.69 22.32 -27.82
CA LYS A 753 16.38 22.81 -26.47
C LYS A 753 17.07 21.96 -25.42
N ARG A 754 16.92 20.63 -25.49
CA ARG A 754 17.56 19.69 -24.54
C ARG A 754 19.08 19.90 -24.49
N GLN A 755 19.75 19.86 -25.62
CA GLN A 755 21.22 19.97 -25.68
C GLN A 755 21.74 21.31 -25.14
N ARG A 756 21.07 22.43 -25.48
CA ARG A 756 21.46 23.76 -24.98
C ARG A 756 21.23 23.88 -23.47
N ILE A 757 20.11 23.35 -22.97
CA ILE A 757 19.76 23.35 -21.55
C ILE A 757 20.77 22.50 -20.77
N ASP A 758 21.11 21.30 -21.25
CA ASP A 758 22.04 20.40 -20.58
C ASP A 758 23.45 21.00 -20.45
N LYS A 759 23.93 21.71 -21.48
CA LYS A 759 25.20 22.45 -21.42
C LYS A 759 25.19 23.55 -20.35
N LEU A 760 24.09 24.30 -20.25
CA LEU A 760 23.94 25.35 -19.24
C LEU A 760 23.80 24.78 -17.82
N LEU A 761 23.10 23.66 -17.66
CA LEU A 761 23.00 22.94 -16.38
C LEU A 761 24.37 22.42 -15.93
N ALA A 762 25.15 21.81 -16.83
CA ALA A 762 26.51 21.36 -16.55
C ALA A 762 27.40 22.52 -16.09
N ARG A 763 27.37 23.65 -16.82
CA ARG A 763 28.12 24.86 -16.46
C ARG A 763 27.70 25.42 -15.10
N ARG A 764 26.39 25.48 -14.84
CA ARG A 764 25.83 25.94 -13.57
C ARG A 764 26.31 25.05 -12.41
N ASN A 765 26.17 23.74 -12.55
CA ASN A 765 26.58 22.78 -11.53
C ASN A 765 28.08 22.87 -11.24
N HIS A 766 28.90 23.00 -12.28
CA HIS A 766 30.35 23.15 -12.14
C HIS A 766 30.75 24.42 -11.37
N ILE A 767 30.16 25.56 -11.71
CA ILE A 767 30.42 26.83 -11.00
C ILE A 767 30.05 26.73 -9.52
N VAL A 768 28.88 26.15 -9.24
CA VAL A 768 28.38 25.94 -7.87
C VAL A 768 29.30 24.99 -7.10
N GLN A 769 29.68 23.86 -7.70
CA GLN A 769 30.60 22.88 -7.11
C GLN A 769 31.94 23.53 -6.77
N GLN A 770 32.55 24.30 -7.69
CA GLN A 770 33.80 25.00 -7.43
C GLN A 770 33.68 26.01 -6.28
N ALA A 771 32.56 26.74 -6.21
CA ALA A 771 32.31 27.68 -5.14
C ALA A 771 32.21 26.95 -3.79
N VAL A 772 31.45 25.85 -3.71
CA VAL A 772 31.34 25.07 -2.47
C VAL A 772 32.69 24.48 -2.06
N LYS A 773 33.38 23.75 -2.95
CA LYS A 773 34.67 23.10 -2.64
C LYS A 773 35.72 24.07 -2.09
N ARG A 774 35.76 25.30 -2.60
CA ARG A 774 36.72 26.33 -2.12
C ARG A 774 36.41 26.86 -0.73
N MET A 775 35.15 26.79 -0.33
CA MET A 775 34.61 27.61 0.76
C MET A 775 34.04 26.78 1.91
N ASN A 776 33.69 25.50 1.68
CA ASN A 776 32.97 24.64 2.62
C ASN A 776 33.64 24.55 4.00
N ARG A 777 34.98 24.49 4.02
CA ARG A 777 35.79 24.46 5.25
C ARG A 777 35.55 25.62 6.24
N TRP A 778 34.89 26.69 5.82
CA TRP A 778 34.57 27.84 6.67
C TRP A 778 33.13 27.82 7.21
N PHE A 779 32.33 26.84 6.80
CA PHE A 779 30.89 26.73 7.06
C PHE A 779 30.49 25.43 7.77
N GLU A 780 31.44 24.54 8.04
CA GLU A 780 31.22 23.25 8.72
C GLU A 780 31.03 23.38 10.24
#